data_AF-A0A1B4XF14-F1
#
_entry.id   AF-A0A1B4XF14-F1
#
_cell.length_a   1.000
_cell.length_b   1.000
_cell.length_c   1.000
_cell.angle_alpha   90.00
_cell.angle_beta   90.00
_cell.angle_gamma   90.00
#
_symmetry.space_group_name_H-M   'P 1'
#
loop_
_entity.id
_entity.type
_entity.pdbx_description
1 polymer ?
#
loop_
_entity_poly.entity_id
_entity_poly.type
_entity_poly.pdbx_seq_one_letter_code
_entity_poly.pdbx_strand_id
1 'polypeptide(L)'
;MSFLDEVRKDREPLAHVLKKHRGIRKIVEDLYPDRAHFIYELLQNAEDAGATQARFVLCQDSVSFEHNGRPFTEKDVWGITDIGEGTKAGDEDKIGRFGVGFKAVFAYCETPHIYSPTFSFKISELVLPTELTPNSGLGKNTCFQFPFNNPKKPAPAAYEEIKVGLEGLVETTLLFLSHLESIRWKIGQQPAGEVLRIKHSEHHIEVLKQSGGKPTTSSHFLQFTNPVTGLQKQYVAVAYELDFLPNIAAFDANKPLDKQLKINPANPGRVAVFFPAEKETSGLRFHLHAPFVPELSRASIKETPANGPLFKQLERLAASSLHTVRDLKLLTSDFLAVLPNQQDDIRERYLPIRDAIIVEMNDKPLTPTHSKSYAPAKTLLQAKASLKELLSEKDIEFLVDYNEDPPQWAIGASQKNSNMDRFLSGLAITEWDTQQFVELLCNKTGTNPYSFLPPKNVSPDEVMAWLSSKPEEWHQRMYSLIREDFLVGPDYKRRRSIERLKPLRIVRLNDGTYSVGRKCYFPGDEVESDEILPRVAKGVYSSGKSKAEQDEARKFLEELGVRIVGEVEQIEVILTTRYTYEAEVPDEDVYRRDLERFITLVEKEPVHAELFADAYIFHRACDDWSKPGDVFLDSPYLDTGLSAYYYVLGENAKKAALAQSYQNCGIPVEKIAKFAQAVGAQAKLEIQLTSCYSNPDVDRLVWAAPGGWSARYGINEDWTIEGAEELLARNDEALSRLVWKTACDKKDDDWLTAKFRNNSQNQVREAASQLVCILRDAAWIPQTDGRFVRPPEASRELLPRGFAFDKGYEWLKAIRFGEEVENRSEEYREKQVTAERLGFTDADTFERAKQFAALPKGEQERILADAQRRQPAELPDHEPRNPERREAHVGGQATEAPERLTEVRTRTVSVGVAETKQQAEQYLRQQYTNPNGEMFCQMCRTPMPFTLDDGNYYFEKVEFLPELKKRHYQNYLALCPNHAAMFLYANGSRDRMKDIFVELTGNELQIVLAQKHFMIYFTKTHIADLKRVIEIDQREAELAPSDTIDGDA
;
A
#
# COMPACT_ATOMS: atom_id res chain seq x y z
N MET A 1 23.32 80.95 74.23
CA MET A 1 22.72 80.48 72.97
C MET A 1 22.42 79.02 73.19
N SER A 2 21.16 78.60 73.07
CA SER A 2 20.83 77.18 73.09
C SER A 2 21.34 76.53 71.79
N PHE A 3 21.47 75.20 71.77
CA PHE A 3 21.81 74.47 70.54
C PHE A 3 20.84 74.81 69.39
N LEU A 4 19.55 75.01 69.70
CA LEU A 4 18.55 75.40 68.71
C LEU A 4 18.79 76.81 68.15
N ASP A 5 19.29 77.74 68.95
CA ASP A 5 19.69 79.08 68.47
C ASP A 5 20.88 78.99 67.50
N GLU A 6 21.82 78.07 67.75
CA GLU A 6 22.96 77.83 66.87
C GLU A 6 22.49 77.28 65.51
N VAL A 7 21.65 76.24 65.52
CA VAL A 7 21.04 75.69 64.31
C VAL A 7 20.26 76.77 63.57
N ARG A 8 19.48 77.59 64.29
CA ARG A 8 18.70 78.68 63.69
C ARG A 8 19.61 79.67 62.96
N LYS A 9 20.68 80.12 63.61
CA LYS A 9 21.62 81.09 63.04
C LYS A 9 22.31 80.55 61.78
N ASP A 10 22.66 79.26 61.75
CA ASP A 10 23.20 78.60 60.56
C ASP A 10 22.18 78.56 59.40
N ARG A 11 20.90 78.31 59.70
CA ARG A 11 19.85 78.18 58.68
C ARG A 11 19.25 79.50 58.19
N GLU A 12 19.54 80.64 58.82
CA GLU A 12 19.06 81.97 58.40
C GLU A 12 19.40 82.35 56.94
N PRO A 13 20.64 82.16 56.45
CA PRO A 13 20.96 82.39 55.04
C PRO A 13 20.13 81.52 54.09
N LEU A 14 19.93 80.25 54.43
CA LEU A 14 19.12 79.32 53.62
C LEU A 14 17.66 79.75 53.58
N ALA A 15 17.08 80.14 54.72
CA ALA A 15 15.73 80.69 54.78
C ALA A 15 15.57 81.94 53.89
N HIS A 16 16.57 82.83 53.89
CA HIS A 16 16.56 84.01 53.03
C HIS A 16 16.55 83.65 51.53
N VAL A 17 17.34 82.64 51.13
CA VAL A 17 17.34 82.13 49.74
C VAL A 17 15.98 81.55 49.35
N LEU A 18 15.37 80.72 50.21
CA LEU A 18 14.06 80.12 49.97
C LEU A 18 12.95 81.17 49.82
N LYS A 19 13.03 82.25 50.61
CA LYS A 19 12.10 83.37 50.56
C LYS A 19 12.24 84.20 49.28
N LYS A 20 13.48 84.40 48.82
CA LYS A 20 13.81 85.12 47.57
C LYS A 20 13.40 84.31 46.33
N HIS A 21 13.58 82.99 46.35
CA HIS A 21 13.30 82.10 45.24
C HIS A 21 12.04 81.24 45.49
N ARG A 22 10.86 81.86 45.39
CA ARG A 22 9.55 81.19 45.66
C ARG A 22 9.31 79.91 44.85
N GLY A 23 9.99 79.75 43.70
CA GLY A 23 9.94 78.52 42.90
C GLY A 23 10.49 77.29 43.61
N ILE A 24 11.53 77.44 44.45
CA ILE A 24 12.12 76.31 45.20
C ILE A 24 11.13 75.77 46.22
N ARG A 25 10.45 76.66 46.94
CA ARG A 25 9.38 76.30 47.88
C ARG A 25 8.23 75.58 47.17
N LYS A 26 7.84 76.06 45.99
CA LYS A 26 6.82 75.39 45.18
C LYS A 26 7.26 73.99 44.76
N ILE A 27 8.52 73.80 44.34
CA ILE A 27 9.06 72.48 44.01
C ILE A 27 9.00 71.56 45.23
N VAL A 28 9.41 72.00 46.42
CA VAL A 28 9.37 71.19 47.65
C VAL A 28 7.94 70.79 48.04
N GLU A 29 6.97 71.68 47.85
CA GLU A 29 5.54 71.41 48.06
C GLU A 29 4.95 70.50 46.97
N ASP A 30 5.41 70.61 45.72
CA ASP A 30 4.92 69.87 44.55
C ASP A 30 5.62 68.50 44.34
N LEU A 31 6.74 68.23 45.05
CA LEU A 31 7.51 66.96 44.96
C LEU A 31 6.68 65.72 45.35
N TYR A 32 5.60 65.90 46.11
CA TYR A 32 4.69 64.84 46.54
C TYR A 32 3.26 65.13 46.07
N PRO A 33 2.92 64.76 44.82
CA PRO A 33 1.58 64.99 44.27
C PRO A 33 0.49 64.12 44.93
N ASP A 34 0.87 63.09 45.68
CA ASP A 34 -0.06 62.21 46.38
C ASP A 34 -0.57 62.81 47.70
N ARG A 35 -1.89 62.81 47.86
CA ARG A 35 -2.58 63.35 49.03
C ARG A 35 -2.17 62.57 50.28
N ALA A 36 -1.78 63.27 51.34
CA ALA A 36 -1.39 62.73 52.64
C ALA A 36 -0.18 61.75 52.65
N HIS A 37 0.69 61.76 51.62
CA HIS A 37 1.90 60.91 51.56
C HIS A 37 2.85 61.09 52.78
N PHE A 38 2.83 62.26 53.42
CA PHE A 38 3.62 62.53 54.62
C PHE A 38 3.33 61.56 55.78
N ILE A 39 2.16 60.89 55.81
CA ILE A 39 1.84 59.84 56.79
C ILE A 39 2.91 58.74 56.75
N TYR A 40 3.26 58.26 55.56
CA TYR A 40 4.28 57.22 55.39
C TYR A 40 5.68 57.72 55.74
N GLU A 41 5.99 58.98 55.45
CA GLU A 41 7.27 59.59 55.85
C GLU A 41 7.41 59.69 57.38
N LEU A 42 6.33 60.01 58.09
CA LEU A 42 6.31 60.02 59.55
C LEU A 42 6.45 58.61 60.14
N LEU A 43 5.78 57.62 59.54
CA LEU A 43 5.93 56.22 59.92
C LEU A 43 7.36 55.70 59.67
N GLN A 44 7.98 56.07 58.55
CA GLN A 44 9.40 55.77 58.29
C GLN A 44 10.33 56.40 59.32
N ASN A 45 10.07 57.66 59.72
CA ASN A 45 10.87 58.30 60.76
C ASN A 45 10.72 57.60 62.11
N ALA A 46 9.52 57.12 62.44
CA ALA A 46 9.29 56.32 63.64
C ALA A 46 10.00 54.96 63.56
N GLU A 47 9.93 54.30 62.41
CA GLU A 47 10.63 53.04 62.12
C GLU A 47 12.17 53.20 62.24
N ASP A 48 12.75 54.21 61.60
CA ASP A 48 14.18 54.58 61.69
C ASP A 48 14.62 54.93 63.13
N ALA A 49 13.67 55.36 63.97
CA ALA A 49 13.87 55.64 65.39
C ALA A 49 13.71 54.39 66.28
N GLY A 50 13.39 53.23 65.70
CA GLY A 50 13.14 51.99 66.42
C GLY A 50 11.82 51.99 67.21
N ALA A 51 10.82 52.75 66.77
CA ALA A 51 9.50 52.75 67.39
C ALA A 51 8.78 51.42 67.14
N THR A 52 8.09 50.91 68.15
CA THR A 52 7.17 49.77 68.01
C THR A 52 5.72 50.20 67.87
N GLN A 53 5.39 51.43 68.29
CA GLN A 53 4.05 51.98 68.26
C GLN A 53 4.05 53.41 67.72
N ALA A 54 3.07 53.69 66.86
CA ALA A 54 2.78 55.01 66.33
C ALA A 54 1.30 55.36 66.50
N ARG A 55 0.99 56.64 66.66
CA ARG A 55 -0.37 57.14 66.87
C ARG A 55 -0.63 58.47 66.15
N PHE A 56 -1.71 58.54 65.40
CA PHE A 56 -2.25 59.78 64.85
C PHE A 56 -3.48 60.26 65.62
N VAL A 57 -3.61 61.57 65.83
CA VAL A 57 -4.84 62.20 66.30
C VAL A 57 -5.19 63.34 65.36
N LEU A 58 -6.31 63.20 64.66
CA LEU A 58 -6.81 64.17 63.69
C LEU A 58 -7.96 64.99 64.30
N CYS A 59 -7.74 66.30 64.40
CA CYS A 59 -8.69 67.33 64.83
C CYS A 59 -9.02 68.24 63.64
N GLN A 60 -10.09 69.05 63.74
CA GLN A 60 -10.54 69.92 62.63
C GLN A 60 -9.48 70.94 62.16
N ASP A 61 -8.56 71.32 63.04
CA ASP A 61 -7.58 72.38 62.84
C ASP A 61 -6.13 71.90 62.90
N SER A 62 -5.90 70.60 63.16
CA SER A 62 -4.55 70.06 63.32
C SER A 62 -4.53 68.52 63.24
N VAL A 63 -3.36 67.97 62.93
CA VAL A 63 -3.06 66.55 63.15
C VAL A 63 -1.83 66.42 64.04
N SER A 64 -1.87 65.49 65.00
CA SER A 64 -0.68 65.08 65.76
C SER A 64 -0.25 63.66 65.40
N PHE A 65 1.05 63.41 65.44
CA PHE A 65 1.69 62.12 65.24
C PHE A 65 2.65 61.85 66.40
N GLU A 66 2.44 60.75 67.11
CA GLU A 66 3.20 60.36 68.29
C GLU A 66 3.83 58.98 68.07
N HIS A 67 5.07 58.77 68.50
CA HIS A 67 5.71 57.45 68.50
C HIS A 67 6.61 57.22 69.73
N ASN A 68 6.83 55.95 70.08
CA ASN A 68 7.62 55.53 71.23
C ASN A 68 9.10 55.20 70.90
N GLY A 69 9.59 55.67 69.76
CA GLY A 69 10.98 55.45 69.33
C GLY A 69 11.98 56.29 70.13
N ARG A 70 13.27 56.20 69.78
CA ARG A 70 14.32 56.97 70.45
C ARG A 70 14.04 58.50 70.38
N PRO A 71 14.42 59.28 71.41
CA PRO A 71 14.34 60.75 71.37
C PRO A 71 15.18 61.37 70.24
N PHE A 72 14.86 62.62 69.90
CA PHE A 72 15.62 63.41 68.93
C PHE A 72 17.06 63.63 69.39
N THR A 73 18.01 63.45 68.48
CA THR A 73 19.42 63.81 68.67
C THR A 73 19.73 65.12 67.95
N GLU A 74 20.86 65.75 68.27
CA GLU A 74 21.35 66.93 67.54
C GLU A 74 21.45 66.68 66.03
N LYS A 75 21.88 65.48 65.62
CA LYS A 75 21.94 65.07 64.20
C LYS A 75 20.55 65.05 63.55
N ASP A 76 19.52 64.62 64.27
CA ASP A 76 18.14 64.62 63.77
C ASP A 76 17.61 66.05 63.61
N VAL A 77 17.95 66.97 64.54
CA VAL A 77 17.58 68.40 64.44
C VAL A 77 18.26 69.05 63.23
N TRP A 78 19.55 68.81 63.02
CA TRP A 78 20.26 69.28 61.83
C TRP A 78 19.65 68.73 60.53
N GLY A 79 19.30 67.44 60.52
CA GLY A 79 18.72 66.78 59.36
C GLY A 79 17.31 67.27 59.03
N ILE A 80 16.42 67.38 60.01
CA ILE A 80 15.02 67.79 59.78
C ILE A 80 14.89 69.27 59.39
N THR A 81 15.88 70.10 59.73
CA THR A 81 15.94 71.53 59.39
C THR A 81 16.66 71.81 58.06
N ASP A 82 17.15 70.80 57.35
CA ASP A 82 17.82 70.95 56.04
C ASP A 82 16.85 70.80 54.85
N ILE A 83 17.26 71.20 53.63
CA ILE A 83 16.53 71.05 52.34
C ILE A 83 17.39 70.37 51.24
N GLY A 84 18.66 70.04 51.50
CA GLY A 84 19.56 69.37 50.53
C GLY A 84 19.66 67.84 50.64
N GLU A 85 20.61 67.23 49.91
CA GLU A 85 21.09 65.87 50.18
C GLU A 85 21.61 65.84 51.63
N GLY A 86 20.76 65.42 52.55
CA GLY A 86 20.98 65.61 53.98
C GLY A 86 22.25 64.94 54.51
N THR A 87 22.59 65.26 55.76
CA THR A 87 23.66 64.67 56.59
C THR A 87 23.58 63.13 56.80
N LYS A 88 22.68 62.46 56.08
CA LYS A 88 22.48 61.00 56.01
C LYS A 88 23.24 60.34 54.84
N ALA A 89 23.97 61.08 54.01
CA ALA A 89 24.77 60.53 52.91
C ALA A 89 25.78 59.43 53.32
N GLY A 90 26.14 59.35 54.62
CA GLY A 90 27.05 58.32 55.16
C GLY A 90 26.41 57.22 56.02
N ASP A 91 25.07 57.14 56.11
CA ASP A 91 24.35 56.12 56.89
C ASP A 91 23.42 55.34 55.94
N GLU A 92 24.03 54.45 55.13
CA GLU A 92 23.34 53.70 54.04
C GLU A 92 22.25 52.75 54.56
N ASP A 93 22.17 52.55 55.87
CA ASP A 93 21.34 51.56 56.56
C ASP A 93 19.97 52.11 57.03
N LYS A 94 19.59 53.35 56.65
CA LYS A 94 18.29 53.99 57.00
C LYS A 94 17.31 54.07 55.84
N ILE A 95 16.01 54.01 56.14
CA ILE A 95 14.92 53.97 55.14
C ILE A 95 14.76 55.33 54.43
N GLY A 96 15.02 56.45 55.12
CA GLY A 96 14.89 57.81 54.57
C GLY A 96 16.21 58.44 54.09
N ARG A 97 16.58 58.25 52.81
CA ARG A 97 17.86 58.70 52.22
C ARG A 97 17.94 60.18 51.83
N PHE A 98 16.83 60.84 51.48
CA PHE A 98 16.88 62.15 50.80
C PHE A 98 16.60 63.39 51.66
N GLY A 99 16.26 63.26 52.95
CA GLY A 99 16.03 64.42 53.84
C GLY A 99 14.85 65.34 53.49
N VAL A 100 14.26 65.20 52.30
CA VAL A 100 13.15 66.01 51.78
C VAL A 100 11.75 65.47 52.10
N GLY A 101 11.65 64.21 52.56
CA GLY A 101 10.38 63.51 52.87
C GLY A 101 9.52 64.21 53.92
N PHE A 102 10.13 64.64 55.04
CA PHE A 102 9.43 65.39 56.08
C PHE A 102 8.84 66.70 55.55
N LYS A 103 9.42 67.31 54.51
CA LYS A 103 8.94 68.61 54.01
C LYS A 103 7.55 68.53 53.36
N ALA A 104 7.06 67.34 53.04
CA ALA A 104 5.68 67.12 52.60
C ALA A 104 4.63 67.62 53.63
N VAL A 105 4.97 67.69 54.93
CA VAL A 105 4.08 68.25 55.96
C VAL A 105 3.77 69.72 55.74
N PHE A 106 4.64 70.46 55.02
CA PHE A 106 4.44 71.87 54.75
C PHE A 106 3.31 72.15 53.74
N ALA A 107 2.84 71.13 53.01
CA ALA A 107 1.60 71.22 52.23
C ALA A 107 0.35 71.40 53.12
N TYR A 108 0.45 71.09 54.41
CA TYR A 108 -0.64 71.17 55.39
C TYR A 108 -0.39 72.19 56.51
N CYS A 109 0.88 72.50 56.83
CA CYS A 109 1.26 73.33 57.98
C CYS A 109 2.46 74.25 57.69
N GLU A 110 2.43 75.53 58.09
CA GLU A 110 3.58 76.45 58.01
C GLU A 110 4.55 76.33 59.19
N THR A 111 4.05 75.83 60.33
CA THR A 111 4.79 75.79 61.59
C THR A 111 4.65 74.43 62.29
N PRO A 112 5.28 73.36 61.78
CA PRO A 112 5.27 72.07 62.46
C PRO A 112 5.93 72.20 63.84
N HIS A 113 5.27 71.69 64.88
CA HIS A 113 5.79 71.64 66.24
C HIS A 113 6.29 70.22 66.54
N ILE A 114 7.46 70.11 67.13
CA ILE A 114 8.10 68.85 67.52
C ILE A 114 8.35 68.91 69.02
N TYR A 115 7.85 67.90 69.73
CA TYR A 115 8.07 67.70 71.16
C TYR A 115 8.72 66.34 71.34
N SER A 116 9.96 66.34 71.81
CA SER A 116 10.71 65.13 72.17
C SER A 116 11.32 65.34 73.57
N PRO A 117 11.63 64.27 74.33
CA PRO A 117 12.22 64.42 75.67
C PRO A 117 13.51 65.26 75.71
N THR A 118 14.26 65.29 74.61
CA THR A 118 15.54 66.01 74.47
C THR A 118 15.39 67.41 73.88
N PHE A 119 14.54 67.59 72.86
CA PHE A 119 14.35 68.86 72.17
C PHE A 119 12.86 69.12 71.91
N SER A 120 12.41 70.33 72.20
CA SER A 120 11.06 70.81 71.85
C SER A 120 11.19 72.11 71.05
N PHE A 121 10.73 72.12 69.81
CA PHE A 121 10.89 73.25 68.90
C PHE A 121 9.83 73.24 67.81
N LYS A 122 9.55 74.41 67.23
CA LYS A 122 8.81 74.55 65.98
C LYS A 122 9.76 74.88 64.85
N ILE A 123 9.44 74.44 63.64
CA ILE A 123 10.15 74.87 62.44
C ILE A 123 9.31 75.92 61.73
N SER A 124 9.93 76.99 61.25
CA SER A 124 9.30 78.07 60.50
C SER A 124 10.11 78.35 59.22
N GLU A 125 9.48 78.92 58.20
CA GLU A 125 10.14 79.18 56.91
C GLU A 125 10.88 77.93 56.34
N LEU A 126 10.27 76.75 56.50
CA LEU A 126 10.79 75.41 56.13
C LEU A 126 12.01 74.89 56.91
N VAL A 127 12.88 75.77 57.42
CA VAL A 127 14.21 75.40 57.96
C VAL A 127 14.56 76.00 59.32
N LEU A 128 13.86 77.03 59.80
CA LEU A 128 14.27 77.77 61.00
C LEU A 128 13.64 77.19 62.27
N PRO A 129 14.42 76.53 63.16
CA PRO A 129 13.91 76.09 64.45
C PRO A 129 13.69 77.28 65.40
N THR A 130 12.71 77.15 66.29
CA THR A 130 12.48 78.02 67.44
C THR A 130 12.09 77.16 68.62
N GLU A 131 12.78 77.31 69.74
CA GLU A 131 12.54 76.53 70.95
C GLU A 131 11.09 76.70 71.46
N LEU A 132 10.50 75.60 71.92
CA LEU A 132 9.18 75.53 72.53
C LEU A 132 9.30 75.02 73.96
N THR A 133 8.36 75.40 74.82
CA THR A 133 8.25 74.82 76.15
C THR A 133 8.04 73.30 76.03
N PRO A 134 8.85 72.46 76.71
CA PRO A 134 8.68 71.02 76.69
C PRO A 134 7.29 70.60 77.16
N ASN A 135 6.73 69.57 76.51
CA ASN A 135 5.44 69.01 76.88
C ASN A 135 5.64 67.79 77.81
N SER A 136 5.59 68.03 79.12
CA SER A 136 5.78 66.98 80.13
C SER A 136 4.72 65.87 80.08
N GLY A 137 3.58 66.10 79.44
CA GLY A 137 2.50 65.12 79.29
C GLY A 137 2.80 63.96 78.33
N LEU A 138 3.88 64.04 77.53
CA LEU A 138 4.26 63.02 76.54
C LEU A 138 5.15 61.90 77.09
N GLY A 139 5.64 62.04 78.34
CA GLY A 139 6.56 61.06 78.93
C GLY A 139 7.84 60.89 78.10
N LYS A 140 8.05 59.67 77.56
CA LYS A 140 9.22 59.33 76.74
C LYS A 140 8.97 59.43 75.22
N ASN A 141 7.74 59.73 74.81
CA ASN A 141 7.35 59.70 73.41
C ASN A 141 7.77 60.97 72.68
N THR A 142 7.96 60.85 71.36
CA THR A 142 8.15 61.99 70.47
C THR A 142 6.82 62.28 69.76
N CYS A 143 6.40 63.54 69.77
CA CYS A 143 5.15 64.01 69.19
C CYS A 143 5.40 65.15 68.21
N PHE A 144 4.85 65.02 67.01
CA PHE A 144 4.77 66.05 65.99
C PHE A 144 3.34 66.59 65.97
N GLN A 145 3.17 67.90 65.98
CA GLN A 145 1.87 68.55 65.83
C GLN A 145 1.92 69.48 64.62
N PHE A 146 0.93 69.32 63.74
CA PHE A 146 0.82 70.04 62.49
C PHE A 146 -0.49 70.85 62.47
N PRO A 147 -0.48 72.11 62.92
CA PRO A 147 -1.60 73.03 62.74
C PRO A 147 -1.92 73.25 61.26
N PHE A 148 -3.20 73.26 60.87
CA PHE A 148 -3.66 73.53 59.51
C PHE A 148 -3.63 75.02 59.18
N ASN A 149 -2.45 75.63 59.29
CA ASN A 149 -2.23 77.06 59.11
C ASN A 149 -1.55 77.42 57.77
N ASN A 150 -1.49 76.49 56.81
CA ASN A 150 -1.05 76.82 55.45
C ASN A 150 -2.16 77.56 54.69
N PRO A 151 -1.97 78.83 54.28
CA PRO A 151 -3.00 79.61 53.60
C PRO A 151 -3.40 79.06 52.22
N LYS A 152 -2.58 78.20 51.60
CA LYS A 152 -2.87 77.56 50.31
C LYS A 152 -3.79 76.34 50.43
N LYS A 153 -3.94 75.75 51.63
CA LYS A 153 -4.78 74.56 51.87
C LYS A 153 -5.72 74.82 53.05
N PRO A 154 -7.02 75.09 52.80
CA PRO A 154 -7.99 75.31 53.87
C PRO A 154 -8.07 74.12 54.84
N ALA A 155 -8.24 74.40 56.13
CA ALA A 155 -8.31 73.37 57.18
C ALA A 155 -9.32 72.23 56.92
N PRO A 156 -10.54 72.48 56.40
CA PRO A 156 -11.47 71.39 56.06
C PRO A 156 -10.94 70.46 54.94
N ALA A 157 -10.21 71.01 53.96
CA ALA A 157 -9.62 70.22 52.89
C ALA A 157 -8.42 69.39 53.41
N ALA A 158 -7.57 69.99 54.25
CA ALA A 158 -6.51 69.28 54.96
C ALA A 158 -7.05 68.12 55.80
N TYR A 159 -8.10 68.38 56.58
CA TYR A 159 -8.77 67.39 57.41
C TYR A 159 -9.28 66.20 56.58
N GLU A 160 -10.04 66.44 55.52
CA GLU A 160 -10.63 65.34 54.73
C GLU A 160 -9.56 64.54 53.99
N GLU A 161 -8.51 65.19 53.46
CA GLU A 161 -7.41 64.46 52.82
C GLU A 161 -6.65 63.55 53.80
N ILE A 162 -6.34 64.05 55.00
CA ILE A 162 -5.62 63.26 56.02
C ILE A 162 -6.51 62.15 56.56
N LYS A 163 -7.80 62.41 56.76
CA LYS A 163 -8.79 61.41 57.14
C LYS A 163 -8.81 60.25 56.15
N VAL A 164 -8.92 60.54 54.85
CA VAL A 164 -8.87 59.53 53.78
C VAL A 164 -7.55 58.75 53.81
N GLY A 165 -6.41 59.43 54.02
CA GLY A 165 -5.11 58.76 54.13
C GLY A 165 -5.00 57.80 55.32
N LEU A 166 -5.51 58.19 56.50
CA LEU A 166 -5.49 57.35 57.71
C LEU A 166 -6.47 56.18 57.61
N GLU A 167 -7.69 56.41 57.12
CA GLU A 167 -8.68 55.34 56.88
C GLU A 167 -8.20 54.36 55.80
N GLY A 168 -7.42 54.85 54.83
CA GLY A 168 -6.83 54.11 53.72
C GLY A 168 -5.62 53.25 54.07
N LEU A 169 -5.12 53.25 55.31
CA LEU A 169 -4.05 52.33 55.72
C LEU A 169 -4.54 50.88 55.59
N VAL A 170 -3.84 50.10 54.75
CA VAL A 170 -4.17 48.71 54.40
C VAL A 170 -3.37 47.71 55.24
N GLU A 171 -3.75 46.43 55.18
CA GLU A 171 -3.12 45.34 55.94
C GLU A 171 -1.68 45.06 55.51
N THR A 172 -1.24 45.55 54.35
CA THR A 172 0.17 45.43 53.92
C THR A 172 1.09 46.51 54.48
N THR A 173 0.54 47.54 55.17
CA THR A 173 1.31 48.69 55.69
C THR A 173 2.42 48.29 56.65
N LEU A 174 2.16 47.31 57.53
CA LEU A 174 3.12 46.84 58.53
C LEU A 174 3.90 45.59 58.09
N LEU A 175 3.53 44.97 56.96
CA LEU A 175 4.02 43.65 56.56
C LEU A 175 5.55 43.61 56.46
N PHE A 176 6.16 44.65 55.89
CA PHE A 176 7.59 44.71 55.60
C PHE A 176 8.36 45.72 56.47
N LEU A 177 7.80 46.15 57.61
CA LEU A 177 8.56 46.93 58.58
C LEU A 177 9.39 46.01 59.48
N SER A 178 10.39 46.54 60.17
CA SER A 178 11.20 45.77 61.12
C SER A 178 10.69 45.94 62.56
N HIS A 179 10.38 47.17 62.96
CA HIS A 179 10.15 47.57 64.34
C HIS A 179 8.69 47.91 64.64
N LEU A 180 8.01 48.68 63.78
CA LEU A 180 6.63 49.08 64.01
C LEU A 180 5.70 47.86 64.00
N GLU A 181 4.98 47.70 65.11
CA GLU A 181 4.01 46.63 65.35
C GLU A 181 2.58 47.16 65.42
N SER A 182 2.37 48.44 65.72
CA SER A 182 1.04 49.05 65.80
C SER A 182 1.01 50.49 65.28
N ILE A 183 0.00 50.80 64.47
CA ILE A 183 -0.36 52.17 64.05
C ILE A 183 -1.80 52.44 64.48
N ARG A 184 -1.99 53.36 65.43
CA ARG A 184 -3.31 53.81 65.89
C ARG A 184 -3.68 55.14 65.29
N TRP A 185 -4.97 55.38 65.05
CA TRP A 185 -5.46 56.72 64.73
C TRP A 185 -6.80 57.03 65.40
N LYS A 186 -7.02 58.30 65.71
CA LYS A 186 -8.30 58.81 66.21
C LYS A 186 -8.72 60.02 65.37
N ILE A 187 -9.92 59.98 64.81
CA ILE A 187 -10.48 61.04 63.95
C ILE A 187 -11.69 61.65 64.67
N GLY A 188 -11.54 62.87 65.20
CA GLY A 188 -12.61 63.54 65.94
C GLY A 188 -13.20 62.68 67.08
N GLN A 189 -14.51 62.40 67.00
CA GLN A 189 -15.25 61.56 67.95
C GLN A 189 -15.48 60.12 67.44
N GLN A 190 -14.93 59.74 66.29
CA GLN A 190 -15.06 58.39 65.76
C GLN A 190 -14.31 57.37 66.64
N PRO A 191 -14.72 56.08 66.62
CA PRO A 191 -13.93 55.01 67.20
C PRO A 191 -12.50 55.03 66.67
N ALA A 192 -11.52 54.81 67.55
CA ALA A 192 -10.13 54.74 67.14
C ALA A 192 -9.91 53.54 66.19
N GLY A 193 -9.18 53.76 65.11
CA GLY A 193 -8.70 52.71 64.23
C GLY A 193 -7.30 52.27 64.64
N GLU A 194 -6.97 51.01 64.35
CA GLU A 194 -5.64 50.46 64.60
C GLU A 194 -5.28 49.42 63.53
N VAL A 195 -4.02 49.42 63.09
CA VAL A 195 -3.42 48.29 62.37
C VAL A 195 -2.38 47.67 63.29
N LEU A 196 -2.49 46.37 63.57
CA LEU A 196 -1.54 45.57 64.35
C LEU A 196 -0.85 44.54 63.47
N ARG A 197 0.44 44.34 63.69
CA ARG A 197 1.19 43.19 63.17
C ARG A 197 1.46 42.20 64.29
N ILE A 198 1.07 40.96 64.07
CA ILE A 198 1.24 39.85 65.01
C ILE A 198 2.13 38.81 64.33
N LYS A 199 3.23 38.42 64.98
CA LYS A 199 4.13 37.36 64.49
C LYS A 199 3.78 36.05 65.20
N HIS A 200 3.17 35.11 64.48
CA HIS A 200 2.77 33.79 65.01
C HIS A 200 3.91 32.78 64.99
N SER A 201 4.77 32.85 63.98
CA SER A 201 5.97 32.02 63.87
C SER A 201 7.09 32.77 63.15
N GLU A 202 8.21 32.12 62.87
CA GLU A 202 9.30 32.70 62.10
C GLU A 202 8.82 33.30 60.76
N HIS A 203 7.95 32.57 60.06
CA HIS A 203 7.47 32.91 58.71
C HIS A 203 6.00 33.33 58.67
N HIS A 204 5.20 33.10 59.72
CA HIS A 204 3.78 33.42 59.71
C HIS A 204 3.50 34.75 60.40
N ILE A 205 3.03 35.72 59.62
CA ILE A 205 2.65 37.06 60.07
C ILE A 205 1.16 37.26 59.83
N GLU A 206 0.47 37.83 60.81
CA GLU A 206 -0.88 38.35 60.67
C GLU A 206 -0.83 39.87 60.76
N VAL A 207 -1.58 40.54 59.87
CA VAL A 207 -1.86 41.97 60.01
C VAL A 207 -3.36 42.16 60.20
N LEU A 208 -3.71 42.79 61.31
CA LEU A 208 -5.07 42.93 61.81
C LEU A 208 -5.47 44.41 61.78
N LYS A 209 -6.53 44.76 61.07
CA LYS A 209 -7.14 46.09 61.14
C LYS A 209 -8.33 46.05 62.08
N GLN A 210 -8.35 46.94 63.06
CA GLN A 210 -9.41 47.04 64.06
C GLN A 210 -10.04 48.43 64.08
N SER A 211 -11.32 48.51 64.43
CA SER A 211 -12.04 49.76 64.71
C SER A 211 -12.78 49.64 66.04
N GLY A 212 -12.53 50.55 66.97
CA GLY A 212 -13.10 50.50 68.33
C GLY A 212 -12.74 49.23 69.11
N GLY A 213 -11.56 48.66 68.85
CA GLY A 213 -11.06 47.42 69.47
C GLY A 213 -11.69 46.13 68.91
N LYS A 214 -12.51 46.21 67.86
CA LYS A 214 -13.05 45.03 67.17
C LYS A 214 -12.33 44.80 65.84
N PRO A 215 -11.90 43.55 65.54
CA PRO A 215 -11.38 43.18 64.22
C PRO A 215 -12.33 43.55 63.10
N THR A 216 -11.80 44.21 62.08
CA THR A 216 -12.50 44.51 60.81
C THR A 216 -11.96 43.66 59.67
N THR A 217 -10.64 43.47 59.59
CA THR A 217 -9.97 42.56 58.65
C THR A 217 -8.78 41.90 59.35
N SER A 218 -8.51 40.64 59.01
CA SER A 218 -7.34 39.87 59.43
C SER A 218 -6.73 39.25 58.18
N SER A 219 -5.47 39.56 57.91
CA SER A 219 -4.75 39.07 56.73
C SER A 219 -3.51 38.32 57.16
N HIS A 220 -3.38 37.08 56.72
CA HIS A 220 -2.27 36.20 57.06
C HIS A 220 -1.29 36.11 55.89
N PHE A 221 0.00 36.09 56.20
CA PHE A 221 1.07 36.03 55.22
C PHE A 221 2.14 35.03 55.65
N LEU A 222 2.67 34.31 54.67
CA LEU A 222 3.89 33.52 54.81
C LEU A 222 5.06 34.33 54.25
N GLN A 223 5.87 34.91 55.12
CA GLN A 223 6.97 35.81 54.79
C GLN A 223 8.34 35.14 54.99
N PHE A 224 9.19 35.33 53.99
CA PHE A 224 10.59 34.94 53.99
C PHE A 224 11.44 36.20 53.85
N THR A 225 12.51 36.31 54.64
CA THR A 225 13.40 37.47 54.63
C THR A 225 14.86 37.03 54.53
N ASN A 226 15.70 37.89 53.94
CA ASN A 226 17.15 37.70 53.92
C ASN A 226 17.85 39.06 54.06
N PRO A 227 18.86 39.23 54.95
CA PRO A 227 19.58 40.48 55.08
C PRO A 227 20.25 40.92 53.78
N VAL A 228 20.26 42.22 53.51
CA VAL A 228 20.91 42.77 52.33
C VAL A 228 22.43 42.72 52.51
N THR A 229 23.13 42.14 51.54
CA THR A 229 24.60 42.10 51.54
C THR A 229 25.19 43.51 51.65
N GLY A 230 25.88 43.79 52.76
CA GLY A 230 26.51 45.09 53.03
C GLY A 230 25.65 46.05 53.86
N LEU A 231 24.35 45.78 54.05
CA LEU A 231 23.42 46.64 54.81
C LEU A 231 22.71 45.79 55.87
N GLN A 232 23.28 45.75 57.07
CA GLN A 232 22.91 44.79 58.12
C GLN A 232 21.50 45.00 58.70
N LYS A 233 20.91 46.19 58.60
CA LYS A 233 19.54 46.46 59.10
C LYS A 233 18.49 46.42 57.99
N GLN A 234 18.89 46.21 56.74
CA GLN A 234 17.97 46.10 55.63
C GLN A 234 17.85 44.65 55.17
N TYR A 235 16.72 44.31 54.57
CA TYR A 235 16.45 42.97 54.10
C TYR A 235 15.63 42.99 52.81
N VAL A 236 15.73 41.91 52.05
CA VAL A 236 14.77 41.59 51.00
C VAL A 236 13.74 40.60 51.55
N ALA A 237 12.52 40.63 51.03
CA ALA A 237 11.47 39.71 51.43
C ALA A 237 10.56 39.26 50.29
N VAL A 238 10.04 38.05 50.44
CA VAL A 238 8.98 37.46 49.63
C VAL A 238 7.85 37.10 50.59
N ALA A 239 6.61 37.49 50.29
CA ALA A 239 5.46 37.16 51.13
C ALA A 239 4.29 36.61 50.30
N TYR A 240 3.80 35.43 50.68
CA TYR A 240 2.62 34.80 50.10
C TYR A 240 1.40 35.04 50.97
N GLU A 241 0.26 35.40 50.38
CA GLU A 241 -1.01 35.52 51.11
C GLU A 241 -1.50 34.13 51.55
N LEU A 242 -2.10 34.06 52.74
CA LEU A 242 -2.67 32.85 53.30
C LEU A 242 -4.18 33.04 53.52
N ASP A 243 -4.96 32.08 53.04
CA ASP A 243 -6.41 32.00 53.24
C ASP A 243 -6.79 30.79 54.07
N PHE A 244 -7.88 30.93 54.84
CA PHE A 244 -8.43 29.82 55.61
C PHE A 244 -8.96 28.69 54.73
N LEU A 245 -8.68 27.46 55.15
CA LEU A 245 -9.37 26.28 54.62
C LEU A 245 -10.87 26.36 54.93
N PRO A 246 -11.72 25.66 54.15
CA PRO A 246 -13.16 25.63 54.41
C PRO A 246 -13.47 25.23 55.85
N ASN A 247 -14.39 25.96 56.49
CA ASN A 247 -14.85 25.78 57.88
C ASN A 247 -13.87 26.22 58.98
N ILE A 248 -12.79 26.94 58.66
CA ILE A 248 -11.91 27.57 59.67
C ILE A 248 -12.21 29.08 59.70
N ALA A 249 -12.60 29.60 60.87
CA ALA A 249 -12.98 31.01 61.03
C ALA A 249 -11.89 31.88 61.66
N ALA A 250 -10.91 31.28 62.33
CA ALA A 250 -9.81 31.96 62.99
C ALA A 250 -8.60 31.04 63.11
N PHE A 251 -7.41 31.64 63.22
CA PHE A 251 -6.16 30.91 63.38
C PHE A 251 -5.99 30.40 64.83
N ASP A 252 -5.58 29.14 64.98
CA ASP A 252 -5.23 28.51 66.25
C ASP A 252 -3.77 28.05 66.22
N ALA A 253 -2.92 28.68 67.03
CA ALA A 253 -1.48 28.42 67.07
C ALA A 253 -1.12 26.99 67.51
N ASN A 254 -2.04 26.24 68.10
CA ASN A 254 -1.80 24.86 68.55
C ASN A 254 -2.04 23.81 67.47
N LYS A 255 -2.56 24.21 66.29
CA LYS A 255 -2.85 23.32 65.17
C LYS A 255 -1.84 23.51 64.04
N PRO A 256 -1.52 22.46 63.27
CA PRO A 256 -0.63 22.59 62.12
C PRO A 256 -1.14 23.60 61.10
N LEU A 257 -0.22 24.33 60.46
CA LEU A 257 -0.54 25.41 59.53
C LEU A 257 -1.30 24.89 58.30
N ASP A 258 -0.87 23.76 57.72
CA ASP A 258 -1.48 23.10 56.55
C ASP A 258 -2.89 22.55 56.79
N LYS A 259 -3.33 22.47 58.06
CA LYS A 259 -4.69 22.06 58.44
C LYS A 259 -5.63 23.23 58.67
N GLN A 260 -5.15 24.46 58.52
CA GLN A 260 -5.92 25.67 58.79
C GLN A 260 -5.87 26.66 57.65
N LEU A 261 -4.72 26.81 57.01
CA LEU A 261 -4.43 27.82 56.01
C LEU A 261 -3.86 27.17 54.75
N LYS A 262 -4.12 27.81 53.61
CA LYS A 262 -3.51 27.51 52.31
C LYS A 262 -2.95 28.79 51.69
N ILE A 263 -1.99 28.65 50.79
CA ILE A 263 -1.48 29.81 50.07
C ILE A 263 -2.48 30.26 49.01
N ASN A 264 -2.80 31.54 49.02
CA ASN A 264 -3.71 32.20 48.08
C ASN A 264 -2.91 33.15 47.17
N PRO A 265 -3.25 33.27 45.88
CA PRO A 265 -2.62 34.24 45.01
C PRO A 265 -2.97 35.68 45.39
N ALA A 266 -1.94 36.50 45.64
CA ALA A 266 -2.10 37.94 45.75
C ALA A 266 -2.48 38.53 44.38
N ASN A 267 -3.55 39.34 44.34
CA ASN A 267 -4.04 39.94 43.09
C ASN A 267 -4.37 41.43 43.28
N PRO A 268 -3.48 42.36 42.84
CA PRO A 268 -2.14 42.12 42.30
C PRO A 268 -1.10 41.83 43.39
N GLY A 269 -0.03 41.10 43.05
CA GLY A 269 1.17 41.03 43.87
C GLY A 269 1.86 42.39 43.96
N ARG A 270 1.94 42.94 45.17
CA ARG A 270 2.52 44.27 45.45
C ARG A 270 4.04 44.25 45.56
N VAL A 271 4.68 45.33 45.14
CA VAL A 271 6.11 45.61 45.37
C VAL A 271 6.24 46.71 46.41
N ALA A 272 7.09 46.52 47.42
CA ALA A 272 7.23 47.44 48.53
C ALA A 272 8.69 47.87 48.77
N VAL A 273 8.86 49.13 49.16
CA VAL A 273 10.09 49.66 49.77
C VAL A 273 9.72 50.02 51.21
N PHE A 274 9.62 48.98 52.04
CA PHE A 274 9.02 48.96 53.39
C PHE A 274 7.51 49.21 53.38
N PHE A 275 7.07 50.18 52.61
CA PHE A 275 5.67 50.45 52.28
C PHE A 275 5.38 50.13 50.80
N PRO A 276 4.12 49.81 50.44
CA PRO A 276 3.75 49.53 49.06
C PRO A 276 4.07 50.69 48.10
N ALA A 277 4.70 50.38 46.96
CA ALA A 277 4.85 51.29 45.84
C ALA A 277 3.61 51.16 44.93
N GLU A 278 2.58 51.98 45.19
CA GLU A 278 1.22 51.81 44.63
C GLU A 278 1.12 51.78 43.09
N LYS A 279 2.11 52.31 42.35
CA LYS A 279 2.17 52.29 40.87
C LYS A 279 3.13 51.22 40.33
N GLU A 280 3.80 50.46 41.19
CA GLU A 280 4.66 49.36 40.78
C GLU A 280 3.89 48.03 40.78
N THR A 281 3.95 47.33 39.64
CA THR A 281 3.39 45.99 39.50
C THR A 281 4.47 45.04 39.03
N SER A 282 4.67 43.93 39.76
CA SER A 282 5.62 42.90 39.34
C SER A 282 5.06 41.96 38.28
N GLY A 283 3.75 41.78 38.25
CA GLY A 283 3.07 40.70 37.50
C GLY A 283 3.08 39.36 38.23
N LEU A 284 3.78 39.26 39.37
CA LEU A 284 3.78 38.07 40.22
C LEU A 284 2.53 38.05 41.09
N ARG A 285 2.16 36.86 41.57
CA ARG A 285 0.98 36.63 42.42
C ARG A 285 1.33 36.53 43.91
N PHE A 286 2.44 37.15 44.31
CA PHE A 286 2.91 37.25 45.68
C PHE A 286 3.67 38.58 45.86
N HIS A 287 3.83 39.01 47.11
CA HIS A 287 4.42 40.31 47.41
C HIS A 287 5.94 40.24 47.45
N LEU A 288 6.57 41.32 46.99
CA LEU A 288 8.01 41.52 47.04
C LEU A 288 8.35 42.75 47.88
N HIS A 289 9.45 42.66 48.61
CA HIS A 289 10.06 43.81 49.26
C HIS A 289 11.57 43.80 49.09
N ALA A 290 12.13 44.97 48.79
CA ALA A 290 13.54 45.25 48.96
C ALA A 290 13.73 46.75 49.22
N PRO A 291 14.87 47.18 49.77
CA PRO A 291 15.21 48.60 49.91
C PRO A 291 15.64 49.19 48.55
N PHE A 292 14.77 49.08 47.55
CA PHE A 292 15.01 49.63 46.24
C PHE A 292 15.16 51.15 46.29
N VAL A 293 15.91 51.71 45.35
CA VAL A 293 15.88 53.14 45.07
C VAL A 293 14.52 53.47 44.42
N PRO A 294 13.65 54.24 45.08
CA PRO A 294 12.34 54.59 44.53
C PRO A 294 12.44 55.81 43.60
N GLU A 295 11.39 56.08 42.83
CA GLU A 295 11.21 57.38 42.18
C GLU A 295 10.99 58.50 43.21
N LEU A 296 11.09 59.77 42.80
CA LEU A 296 10.86 60.93 43.69
C LEU A 296 9.49 60.89 44.38
N SER A 297 8.46 60.40 43.69
CA SER A 297 7.11 60.23 44.24
C SER A 297 6.96 59.04 45.20
N ARG A 298 7.96 58.14 45.23
CA ARG A 298 7.93 56.81 45.85
C ARG A 298 6.83 55.84 45.38
N ALA A 299 6.06 56.23 44.37
CA ALA A 299 4.97 55.41 43.86
C ALA A 299 5.46 54.23 42.99
N SER A 300 6.69 54.29 42.47
CA SER A 300 7.31 53.22 41.67
C SER A 300 8.82 53.13 41.93
N ILE A 301 9.46 52.12 41.36
CA ILE A 301 10.87 51.80 41.54
C ILE A 301 11.70 52.41 40.42
N LYS A 302 12.78 53.12 40.79
CA LYS A 302 13.66 53.75 39.80
C LYS A 302 14.43 52.71 39.00
N GLU A 303 14.55 52.97 37.70
CA GLU A 303 15.46 52.27 36.80
C GLU A 303 16.91 52.67 37.09
N THR A 304 17.63 51.86 37.88
CA THR A 304 19.04 52.12 38.24
C THR A 304 19.81 50.82 38.48
N PRO A 305 21.10 50.75 38.09
CA PRO A 305 21.96 49.59 38.37
C PRO A 305 22.06 49.22 39.85
N ALA A 306 21.85 50.18 40.76
CA ALA A 306 21.88 49.95 42.21
C ALA A 306 20.82 48.94 42.68
N ASN A 307 19.71 48.78 41.95
CA ASN A 307 18.66 47.81 42.29
C ASN A 307 18.97 46.38 41.81
N GLY A 308 19.93 46.21 40.89
CA GLY A 308 20.29 44.90 40.31
C GLY A 308 20.64 43.82 41.34
N PRO A 309 21.54 44.10 42.32
CA PRO A 309 21.86 43.14 43.37
C PRO A 309 20.66 42.73 44.24
N LEU A 310 19.67 43.63 44.44
CA LEU A 310 18.47 43.35 45.22
C LEU A 310 17.54 42.39 44.48
N PHE A 311 17.33 42.58 43.16
CA PHE A 311 16.58 41.62 42.35
C PHE A 311 17.22 40.23 42.34
N LYS A 312 18.55 40.15 42.27
CA LYS A 312 19.28 38.88 42.35
C LYS A 312 19.16 38.20 43.71
N GLN A 313 19.04 38.95 44.80
CA GLN A 313 18.75 38.38 46.12
C GLN A 313 17.29 37.91 46.22
N LEU A 314 16.34 38.65 45.67
CA LEU A 314 14.92 38.26 45.61
C LEU A 314 14.72 36.97 44.80
N GLU A 315 15.42 36.84 43.67
CA GLU A 315 15.46 35.61 42.86
C GLU A 315 15.83 34.38 43.70
N ARG A 316 16.96 34.46 44.40
CA ARG A 316 17.44 33.37 45.27
C ARG A 316 16.49 33.11 46.43
N LEU A 317 15.95 34.18 47.04
CA LEU A 317 15.03 34.05 48.17
C LEU A 317 13.73 33.36 47.74
N ALA A 318 13.16 33.74 46.59
CA ALA A 318 11.95 33.14 46.05
C ALA A 318 12.12 31.67 45.66
N ALA A 319 13.30 31.28 45.17
CA ALA A 319 13.63 29.87 44.93
C ALA A 319 13.79 29.11 46.25
N SER A 320 14.56 29.65 47.19
CA SER A 320 14.86 28.99 48.47
C SER A 320 13.63 28.85 49.38
N SER A 321 12.67 29.77 49.32
CA SER A 321 11.44 29.73 50.12
C SER A 321 10.59 28.48 49.81
N LEU A 322 10.67 27.94 48.59
CA LEU A 322 9.91 26.76 48.17
C LEU A 322 10.21 25.53 49.05
N HIS A 323 11.44 25.41 49.55
CA HIS A 323 11.83 24.32 50.45
C HIS A 323 11.09 24.40 51.79
N THR A 324 11.03 25.59 52.39
CA THR A 324 10.27 25.78 53.62
C THR A 324 8.76 25.65 53.38
N VAL A 325 8.25 26.12 52.24
CA VAL A 325 6.83 25.92 51.85
C VAL A 325 6.51 24.43 51.72
N ARG A 326 7.41 23.60 51.17
CA ARG A 326 7.30 22.13 51.15
C ARG A 326 7.28 21.55 52.55
N ASP A 327 8.21 21.95 53.40
CA ASP A 327 8.38 21.39 54.75
C ASP A 327 7.21 21.75 55.66
N LEU A 328 6.58 22.91 55.43
CA LEU A 328 5.31 23.33 56.03
C LEU A 328 4.08 22.64 55.43
N LYS A 329 4.25 21.76 54.43
CA LYS A 329 3.19 21.06 53.68
C LYS A 329 2.22 21.99 52.95
N LEU A 330 2.69 23.18 52.57
CA LEU A 330 1.92 24.19 51.84
C LEU A 330 2.20 24.19 50.33
N LEU A 331 3.19 23.42 49.86
CA LEU A 331 3.52 23.21 48.43
C LEU A 331 2.48 22.30 47.75
N THR A 332 1.25 22.78 47.68
CA THR A 332 0.07 22.06 47.18
C THR A 332 -0.26 22.43 45.73
N SER A 333 -1.24 21.75 45.12
CA SER A 333 -1.78 22.11 43.80
C SER A 333 -2.26 23.56 43.73
N ASP A 334 -2.85 24.09 44.80
CA ASP A 334 -3.31 25.47 44.87
C ASP A 334 -2.12 26.45 44.84
N PHE A 335 -1.02 26.10 45.50
CA PHE A 335 0.19 26.92 45.50
C PHE A 335 0.90 26.92 44.14
N LEU A 336 0.90 25.80 43.41
CA LEU A 336 1.44 25.76 42.04
C LEU A 336 0.74 26.77 41.12
N ALA A 337 -0.55 27.06 41.36
CA ALA A 337 -1.25 28.09 40.60
C ALA A 337 -0.78 29.52 40.94
N VAL A 338 -0.19 29.74 42.11
CA VAL A 338 0.37 31.05 42.54
C VAL A 338 1.72 31.34 41.89
N LEU A 339 2.48 30.30 41.55
CA LEU A 339 3.79 30.44 40.94
C LEU A 339 3.72 31.03 39.52
N PRO A 340 4.73 31.84 39.14
CA PRO A 340 4.72 32.54 37.86
C PRO A 340 4.85 31.58 36.69
N ASN A 341 3.97 31.70 35.70
CA ASN A 341 3.95 30.85 34.51
C ASN A 341 4.32 31.66 33.24
N GLN A 342 4.45 30.97 32.10
CA GLN A 342 4.90 31.60 30.85
C GLN A 342 3.90 32.61 30.25
N GLN A 343 2.63 32.56 30.65
CA GLN A 343 1.57 33.45 30.15
C GLN A 343 1.33 34.68 31.04
N ASP A 344 1.99 34.77 32.20
CA ASP A 344 1.86 35.92 33.09
C ASP A 344 2.57 37.15 32.50
N ASP A 345 1.92 38.32 32.60
CA ASP A 345 2.49 39.61 32.18
C ASP A 345 3.45 40.14 33.25
N ILE A 346 4.68 39.59 33.25
CA ILE A 346 5.74 39.91 34.20
C ILE A 346 6.70 40.91 33.54
N ARG A 347 6.95 42.06 34.20
CA ARG A 347 7.91 43.05 33.69
C ARG A 347 9.33 42.46 33.66
N GLU A 348 10.13 42.88 32.68
CA GLU A 348 11.46 42.31 32.37
C GLU A 348 12.36 42.14 33.60
N ARG A 349 12.41 43.13 34.51
CA ARG A 349 13.22 43.10 35.74
C ARG A 349 12.85 42.00 36.74
N TYR A 350 11.63 41.45 36.68
CA TYR A 350 11.15 40.40 37.58
C TYR A 350 11.17 39.01 36.94
N LEU A 351 11.41 38.90 35.62
CA LEU A 351 11.53 37.61 34.92
C LEU A 351 12.57 36.66 35.56
N PRO A 352 13.75 37.13 36.01
CA PRO A 352 14.72 36.25 36.66
C PRO A 352 14.16 35.50 37.88
N ILE A 353 13.20 36.09 38.61
CA ILE A 353 12.56 35.44 39.77
C ILE A 353 11.77 34.19 39.32
N ARG A 354 11.02 34.30 38.22
CA ARG A 354 10.32 33.15 37.62
C ARG A 354 11.33 32.09 37.18
N ASP A 355 12.38 32.51 36.48
CA ASP A 355 13.35 31.58 35.92
C ASP A 355 14.08 30.80 37.03
N ALA A 356 14.42 31.45 38.15
CA ALA A 356 14.98 30.75 39.30
C ALA A 356 14.01 29.80 40.00
N ILE A 357 12.72 30.14 40.11
CA ILE A 357 11.69 29.21 40.61
C ILE A 357 11.62 27.96 39.71
N ILE A 358 11.60 28.14 38.39
CA ILE A 358 11.56 27.04 37.42
C ILE A 358 12.80 26.16 37.54
N VAL A 359 14.00 26.76 37.58
CA VAL A 359 15.27 26.03 37.73
C VAL A 359 15.26 25.23 39.04
N GLU A 360 14.89 25.85 40.15
CA GLU A 360 14.87 25.20 41.46
C GLU A 360 13.89 24.01 41.49
N MET A 361 12.70 24.15 40.90
CA MET A 361 11.72 23.05 40.82
C MET A 361 12.11 21.94 39.85
N ASN A 362 12.84 22.27 38.78
CA ASN A 362 13.38 21.28 37.84
C ASN A 362 14.47 20.43 38.49
N ASP A 363 15.30 21.02 39.35
CA ASP A 363 16.51 20.37 39.88
C ASP A 363 16.37 19.80 41.30
N LYS A 364 15.37 20.24 42.08
CA LYS A 364 15.17 19.84 43.48
C LYS A 364 13.83 19.14 43.70
N PRO A 365 13.69 18.30 44.75
CA PRO A 365 12.43 17.64 45.10
C PRO A 365 11.40 18.64 45.65
N LEU A 366 10.81 19.41 44.72
CA LEU A 366 9.84 20.47 44.96
C LEU A 366 8.60 20.33 44.05
N THR A 367 8.61 19.48 43.04
CA THR A 367 7.43 19.27 42.19
C THR A 367 6.57 18.15 42.78
N PRO A 368 5.29 18.41 43.13
CA PRO A 368 4.40 17.39 43.68
C PRO A 368 4.18 16.22 42.72
N THR A 369 4.23 15.00 43.24
CA THR A 369 4.01 13.76 42.48
C THR A 369 2.57 13.27 42.63
N HIS A 370 2.14 12.38 41.72
CA HIS A 370 0.84 11.70 41.79
C HIS A 370 0.67 10.90 43.10
N SER A 371 1.76 10.34 43.62
CA SER A 371 1.84 9.63 44.91
C SER A 371 1.88 10.56 46.14
N LYS A 372 1.67 11.87 45.96
CA LYS A 372 1.68 12.88 47.03
C LYS A 372 3.04 13.04 47.73
N SER A 373 4.13 12.80 47.00
CA SER A 373 5.50 13.12 47.42
C SER A 373 6.04 14.30 46.61
N TYR A 374 7.36 14.54 46.63
CA TYR A 374 8.02 15.58 45.84
C TYR A 374 9.26 15.04 45.14
N ALA A 375 9.44 15.39 43.88
CA ALA A 375 10.63 15.03 43.09
C ALA A 375 11.06 16.19 42.16
N PRO A 376 12.30 16.18 41.65
CA PRO A 376 12.74 17.12 40.63
C PRO A 376 11.88 17.01 39.36
N ALA A 377 11.42 18.12 38.80
CA ALA A 377 10.50 18.07 37.67
C ALA A 377 11.08 17.32 36.46
N LYS A 378 12.40 17.40 36.26
CA LYS A 378 13.12 16.73 35.17
C LYS A 378 13.10 15.20 35.23
N THR A 379 12.78 14.62 36.39
CA THR A 379 12.66 13.17 36.57
C THR A 379 11.20 12.72 36.50
N LEU A 380 10.26 13.64 36.29
CA LEU A 380 8.84 13.33 36.28
C LEU A 380 8.31 13.09 34.86
N LEU A 381 7.29 12.24 34.80
CA LEU A 381 6.50 11.96 33.61
C LEU A 381 5.10 12.58 33.72
N GLN A 382 4.56 13.05 32.60
CA GLN A 382 3.19 13.54 32.49
C GLN A 382 2.38 12.71 31.50
N ALA A 383 1.16 12.35 31.92
CA ALA A 383 0.17 11.62 31.13
C ALA A 383 -1.25 11.96 31.61
N LYS A 384 -2.26 11.45 30.89
CA LYS A 384 -3.65 11.45 31.36
C LYS A 384 -3.81 10.61 32.62
N ALA A 385 -4.81 10.94 33.46
CA ALA A 385 -5.10 10.21 34.69
C ALA A 385 -5.35 8.71 34.46
N SER A 386 -6.04 8.35 33.37
CA SER A 386 -6.30 6.97 32.95
C SER A 386 -5.02 6.13 32.87
N LEU A 387 -3.97 6.65 32.25
CA LEU A 387 -2.70 5.95 32.10
C LEU A 387 -1.92 5.87 33.43
N LYS A 388 -1.95 6.94 34.23
CA LYS A 388 -1.32 6.97 35.58
C LYS A 388 -1.95 5.97 36.55
N GLU A 389 -3.25 5.73 36.41
CA GLU A 389 -3.98 4.72 37.18
C GLU A 389 -3.71 3.30 36.68
N LEU A 390 -3.45 3.11 35.38
CA LEU A 390 -3.10 1.81 34.79
C LEU A 390 -1.67 1.39 35.15
N LEU A 391 -0.70 2.32 35.08
CA LEU A 391 0.72 2.04 35.23
C LEU A 391 1.23 2.55 36.58
N SER A 392 1.63 1.61 37.44
CA SER A 392 2.23 1.93 38.73
C SER A 392 3.63 2.55 38.58
N GLU A 393 4.17 3.12 39.66
CA GLU A 393 5.56 3.65 39.66
C GLU A 393 6.58 2.58 39.26
N LYS A 394 6.38 1.33 39.71
CA LYS A 394 7.22 0.19 39.31
C LYS A 394 7.12 -0.14 37.82
N ASP A 395 5.96 0.14 37.21
CA ASP A 395 5.75 -0.11 35.78
C ASP A 395 6.49 0.90 34.92
N ILE A 396 6.39 2.19 35.25
CA ILE A 396 7.14 3.21 34.51
C ILE A 396 8.64 3.12 34.76
N GLU A 397 9.06 2.72 35.97
CA GLU A 397 10.46 2.40 36.23
C GLU A 397 10.94 1.24 35.35
N PHE A 398 10.11 0.22 35.10
CA PHE A 398 10.46 -0.86 34.19
C PHE A 398 10.46 -0.42 32.71
N LEU A 399 9.45 0.35 32.28
CA LEU A 399 9.16 0.64 30.87
C LEU A 399 9.92 1.85 30.30
N VAL A 400 10.31 2.83 31.12
CA VAL A 400 10.84 4.12 30.66
C VAL A 400 12.34 4.24 30.94
N ASP A 401 13.06 4.85 30.01
CA ASP A 401 14.47 5.20 30.17
C ASP A 401 14.65 6.34 31.15
N TYR A 402 15.63 6.19 32.03
CA TYR A 402 16.06 7.21 32.98
C TYR A 402 17.55 7.08 33.25
N ASN A 403 18.17 8.14 33.75
CA ASN A 403 19.61 8.18 34.00
C ASN A 403 19.97 7.69 35.41
N GLU A 404 19.69 8.51 36.43
CA GLU A 404 20.08 8.23 37.82
C GLU A 404 18.85 7.97 38.70
N ASP A 405 17.87 8.87 38.66
CA ASP A 405 16.65 8.77 39.47
C ASP A 405 15.52 8.07 38.71
N PRO A 406 14.80 7.11 39.33
CA PRO A 406 13.63 6.47 38.73
C PRO A 406 12.52 7.49 38.39
N PRO A 407 11.82 7.32 37.25
CA PRO A 407 10.76 8.21 36.85
C PRO A 407 9.56 8.06 37.77
N GLN A 408 8.89 9.17 38.07
CA GLN A 408 7.64 9.19 38.82
C GLN A 408 6.58 9.99 38.06
N TRP A 409 5.32 9.72 38.34
CA TRP A 409 4.23 10.50 37.76
C TRP A 409 4.15 11.88 38.41
N ALA A 410 4.16 12.94 37.61
CA ALA A 410 3.81 14.28 38.07
C ALA A 410 2.35 14.34 38.54
N ILE A 411 2.03 15.29 39.43
CA ILE A 411 0.64 15.60 39.75
C ILE A 411 -0.13 16.01 38.49
N GLY A 412 -1.36 15.52 38.35
CA GLY A 412 -2.24 15.94 37.24
C GLY A 412 -2.81 17.33 37.50
N ALA A 413 -2.98 18.13 36.44
CA ALA A 413 -3.72 19.37 36.57
C ALA A 413 -5.22 19.07 36.74
N SER A 414 -5.87 19.68 37.73
CA SER A 414 -7.32 19.53 37.98
C SER A 414 -8.17 20.10 36.84
N GLN A 415 -7.66 21.11 36.13
CA GLN A 415 -8.30 21.74 34.98
C GLN A 415 -7.25 22.13 33.94
N LYS A 416 -7.50 21.75 32.67
CA LYS A 416 -6.67 22.14 31.52
C LYS A 416 -6.68 23.66 31.32
N ASN A 417 -5.55 24.25 30.97
CA ASN A 417 -5.31 25.69 30.85
C ASN A 417 -5.48 26.49 32.16
N SER A 418 -5.54 25.82 33.32
CA SER A 418 -5.44 26.51 34.60
C SER A 418 -4.03 27.08 34.81
N ASN A 419 -3.86 28.02 35.74
CA ASN A 419 -2.52 28.54 36.05
C ASN A 419 -1.55 27.45 36.54
N MET A 420 -2.04 26.45 37.27
CA MET A 420 -1.24 25.28 37.63
C MET A 420 -0.81 24.49 36.39
N ASP A 421 -1.73 24.21 35.45
CA ASP A 421 -1.42 23.51 34.21
C ASP A 421 -0.36 24.25 33.38
N ARG A 422 -0.51 25.58 33.27
CA ARG A 422 0.46 26.46 32.60
C ARG A 422 1.81 26.50 33.29
N PHE A 423 1.84 26.49 34.62
CA PHE A 423 3.07 26.44 35.40
C PHE A 423 3.78 25.09 35.20
N LEU A 424 3.07 23.97 35.37
CA LEU A 424 3.60 22.62 35.16
C LEU A 424 4.13 22.42 33.74
N SER A 425 3.45 22.97 32.73
CA SER A 425 3.90 22.95 31.33
C SER A 425 5.20 23.73 31.09
N GLY A 426 5.55 24.65 31.99
CA GLY A 426 6.82 25.40 31.94
C GLY A 426 7.98 24.69 32.63
N LEU A 427 7.72 23.58 33.33
CA LEU A 427 8.76 22.75 33.97
C LEU A 427 9.29 21.70 32.98
N ALA A 428 10.45 21.13 33.30
CA ALA A 428 11.12 20.11 32.49
C ALA A 428 10.48 18.70 32.64
N ILE A 429 9.16 18.61 32.79
CA ILE A 429 8.44 17.34 32.94
C ILE A 429 8.34 16.67 31.56
N THR A 430 8.70 15.40 31.47
CA THR A 430 8.68 14.66 30.20
C THR A 430 7.27 14.15 29.89
N GLU A 431 6.74 14.43 28.71
CA GLU A 431 5.50 13.81 28.25
C GLU A 431 5.73 12.34 27.90
N TRP A 432 4.95 11.45 28.53
CA TRP A 432 4.96 10.01 28.24
C TRP A 432 3.53 9.49 28.38
N ASP A 433 2.74 9.65 27.33
CA ASP A 433 1.32 9.38 27.28
C ASP A 433 0.99 8.02 26.62
N THR A 434 -0.30 7.80 26.34
CA THR A 434 -0.78 6.56 25.73
C THR A 434 -0.12 6.26 24.39
N GLN A 435 0.27 7.29 23.62
CA GLN A 435 0.99 7.11 22.37
C GLN A 435 2.36 6.47 22.61
N GLN A 436 3.17 6.99 23.54
CA GLN A 436 4.48 6.40 23.83
C GLN A 436 4.36 4.98 24.40
N PHE A 437 3.35 4.73 25.24
CA PHE A 437 3.06 3.38 25.75
C PHE A 437 2.73 2.40 24.61
N VAL A 438 1.86 2.77 23.67
CA VAL A 438 1.50 1.93 22.52
C VAL A 438 2.68 1.74 21.56
N GLU A 439 3.51 2.76 21.34
CA GLU A 439 4.73 2.63 20.54
C GLU A 439 5.72 1.64 21.16
N LEU A 440 5.87 1.62 22.48
CA LEU A 440 6.66 0.61 23.19
C LEU A 440 6.09 -0.79 22.94
N LEU A 441 4.77 -0.98 23.09
CA LEU A 441 4.12 -2.27 22.82
C LEU A 441 4.33 -2.70 21.36
N CYS A 442 4.21 -1.78 20.39
CA CYS A 442 4.41 -2.07 18.98
C CYS A 442 5.83 -2.60 18.70
N ASN A 443 6.84 -1.99 19.33
CA ASN A 443 8.24 -2.35 19.15
C ASN A 443 8.60 -3.69 19.81
N LYS A 444 8.01 -3.98 20.97
CA LYS A 444 8.45 -5.11 21.83
C LYS A 444 7.56 -6.35 21.74
N THR A 445 6.33 -6.24 21.21
CA THR A 445 5.37 -7.36 21.13
C THR A 445 4.97 -7.74 19.71
N GLY A 446 5.49 -7.05 18.69
CA GLY A 446 5.17 -7.30 17.28
C GLY A 446 5.78 -8.58 16.69
N THR A 447 5.08 -9.18 15.74
CA THR A 447 5.55 -10.37 14.98
C THR A 447 6.60 -10.07 13.90
N ASN A 448 6.83 -8.80 13.58
CA ASN A 448 7.90 -8.37 12.68
C ASN A 448 8.42 -7.00 13.17
N PRO A 449 9.53 -6.95 13.94
CA PRO A 449 10.00 -5.72 14.57
C PRO A 449 10.62 -4.78 13.51
N TYR A 450 9.79 -3.97 12.86
CA TYR A 450 10.22 -2.89 11.97
C TYR A 450 10.22 -1.56 12.72
N SER A 451 11.24 -1.32 13.55
CA SER A 451 11.54 0.05 13.99
C SER A 451 13.04 0.26 14.20
N PHE A 452 13.51 1.41 13.72
CA PHE A 452 14.85 1.93 13.94
C PHE A 452 14.89 2.57 15.34
N LEU A 453 15.53 1.87 16.29
CA LEU A 453 15.76 2.23 17.71
C LEU A 453 14.54 2.09 18.65
N PRO A 454 14.62 1.22 19.67
CA PRO A 454 13.62 1.16 20.73
C PRO A 454 13.96 2.08 21.92
N PRO A 455 12.95 2.65 22.61
CA PRO A 455 13.10 3.07 24.01
C PRO A 455 13.42 1.83 24.87
N LYS A 456 14.26 2.03 25.88
CA LYS A 456 14.87 1.13 26.86
C LYS A 456 15.38 -0.22 26.35
N ASN A 457 16.57 -0.59 26.83
CA ASN A 457 17.20 -1.89 26.58
C ASN A 457 16.50 -3.06 27.31
N VAL A 458 15.17 -3.04 27.45
CA VAL A 458 14.38 -4.22 27.83
C VAL A 458 14.14 -5.10 26.60
N SER A 459 14.40 -6.39 26.73
CA SER A 459 14.16 -7.36 25.67
C SER A 459 12.64 -7.59 25.45
N PRO A 460 12.22 -8.00 24.25
CA PRO A 460 10.85 -8.46 24.00
C PRO A 460 10.34 -9.48 25.03
N ASP A 461 11.20 -10.43 25.43
CA ASP A 461 10.85 -11.48 26.38
C ASP A 461 10.57 -10.93 27.79
N GLU A 462 11.36 -9.96 28.25
CA GLU A 462 11.13 -9.27 29.52
C GLU A 462 9.80 -8.50 29.52
N VAL A 463 9.45 -7.85 28.40
CA VAL A 463 8.15 -7.16 28.26
C VAL A 463 6.99 -8.15 28.26
N MET A 464 7.13 -9.30 27.61
CA MET A 464 6.12 -10.36 27.65
C MET A 464 5.97 -10.97 29.05
N ALA A 465 7.07 -11.16 29.78
CA ALA A 465 7.03 -11.60 31.18
C ALA A 465 6.35 -10.56 32.09
N TRP A 466 6.64 -9.27 31.88
CA TRP A 466 5.98 -8.18 32.58
C TRP A 466 4.47 -8.15 32.30
N LEU A 467 4.03 -8.25 31.04
CA LEU A 467 2.61 -8.35 30.67
C LEU A 467 1.93 -9.55 31.36
N SER A 468 2.59 -10.72 31.33
CA SER A 468 2.07 -11.96 31.92
C SER A 468 1.86 -11.85 33.44
N SER A 469 2.66 -11.02 34.12
CA SER A 469 2.55 -10.79 35.57
C SER A 469 1.31 -9.97 35.97
N LYS A 470 0.66 -9.28 35.02
CA LYS A 470 -0.51 -8.43 35.28
C LYS A 470 -1.79 -9.26 35.39
N PRO A 471 -2.77 -8.89 36.23
CA PRO A 471 -4.05 -9.60 36.30
C PRO A 471 -4.92 -9.35 35.06
N GLU A 472 -5.96 -10.16 34.86
CA GLU A 472 -6.90 -10.00 33.73
C GLU A 472 -7.65 -8.66 33.77
N GLU A 473 -8.04 -8.18 34.96
CA GLU A 473 -8.67 -6.86 35.13
C GLU A 473 -7.76 -5.72 34.64
N TRP A 474 -6.44 -5.84 34.82
CA TRP A 474 -5.48 -4.86 34.31
C TRP A 474 -5.43 -4.87 32.77
N HIS A 475 -5.47 -6.05 32.15
CA HIS A 475 -5.50 -6.19 30.69
C HIS A 475 -6.78 -5.58 30.11
N GLN A 476 -7.92 -5.79 30.77
CA GLN A 476 -9.17 -5.14 30.36
C GLN A 476 -9.04 -3.62 30.34
N ARG A 477 -8.52 -3.03 31.42
CA ARG A 477 -8.29 -1.58 31.50
C ARG A 477 -7.34 -1.10 30.41
N MET A 478 -6.27 -1.85 30.14
CA MET A 478 -5.34 -1.55 29.06
C MET A 478 -6.03 -1.54 27.69
N TYR A 479 -6.84 -2.55 27.39
CA TYR A 479 -7.58 -2.63 26.12
C TYR A 479 -8.60 -1.50 25.96
N SER A 480 -9.37 -1.20 27.01
CA SER A 480 -10.29 -0.07 27.03
C SER A 480 -9.52 1.24 26.78
N LEU A 481 -8.43 1.46 27.52
CA LEU A 481 -7.62 2.68 27.42
C LEU A 481 -7.02 2.86 26.03
N ILE A 482 -6.48 1.81 25.39
CA ILE A 482 -5.94 1.92 24.03
C ILE A 482 -7.06 2.32 23.05
N ARG A 483 -8.26 1.75 23.20
CA ARG A 483 -9.39 2.11 22.32
C ARG A 483 -9.88 3.53 22.55
N GLU A 484 -10.02 3.94 23.81
CA GLU A 484 -10.61 5.22 24.20
C GLU A 484 -9.64 6.41 24.06
N ASP A 485 -8.34 6.19 24.29
CA ASP A 485 -7.33 7.26 24.29
C ASP A 485 -6.45 7.27 23.03
N PHE A 486 -6.12 6.12 22.45
CA PHE A 486 -5.21 6.03 21.29
C PHE A 486 -5.94 5.89 19.95
N LEU A 487 -7.04 5.14 19.90
CA LEU A 487 -7.84 4.96 18.68
C LEU A 487 -8.87 6.08 18.45
N VAL A 488 -8.49 7.31 18.79
CA VAL A 488 -9.33 8.52 18.68
C VAL A 488 -9.04 9.27 17.38
N GLY A 489 -10.09 9.82 16.76
CA GLY A 489 -9.98 10.68 15.58
C GLY A 489 -10.72 10.13 14.37
N PRO A 490 -10.55 10.75 13.19
CA PRO A 490 -11.26 10.36 11.98
C PRO A 490 -10.93 8.92 11.55
N ASP A 491 -11.90 8.24 10.94
CA ASP A 491 -11.84 6.80 10.61
C ASP A 491 -10.55 6.36 9.90
N TYR A 492 -9.99 7.18 9.01
CA TYR A 492 -8.76 6.83 8.29
C TYR A 492 -7.54 6.71 9.22
N LYS A 493 -7.40 7.59 10.24
CA LYS A 493 -6.32 7.52 11.22
C LYS A 493 -6.49 6.30 12.10
N ARG A 494 -7.72 6.07 12.55
CA ARG A 494 -8.08 4.92 13.38
C ARG A 494 -7.76 3.60 12.68
N ARG A 495 -8.18 3.43 11.41
CA ARG A 495 -7.86 2.23 10.61
C ARG A 495 -6.35 2.01 10.53
N ARG A 496 -5.58 3.06 10.21
CA ARG A 496 -4.10 2.96 10.14
C ARG A 496 -3.49 2.55 11.48
N SER A 497 -3.98 3.08 12.60
CA SER A 497 -3.54 2.69 13.93
C SER A 497 -3.89 1.24 14.25
N ILE A 498 -5.11 0.79 13.95
CA ILE A 498 -5.53 -0.62 14.16
C ILE A 498 -4.66 -1.58 13.34
N GLU A 499 -4.35 -1.27 12.08
CA GLU A 499 -3.47 -2.11 11.25
C GLU A 499 -2.07 -2.28 11.86
N ARG A 500 -1.55 -1.26 12.57
CA ARG A 500 -0.28 -1.35 13.31
C ARG A 500 -0.39 -2.25 14.55
N LEU A 501 -1.57 -2.39 15.15
CA LEU A 501 -1.82 -3.16 16.37
C LEU A 501 -2.14 -4.65 16.09
N LYS A 502 -2.73 -4.97 14.94
CA LYS A 502 -3.04 -6.35 14.53
C LYS A 502 -1.87 -7.37 14.61
N PRO A 503 -0.61 -7.03 14.28
CA PRO A 503 0.50 -7.97 14.38
C PRO A 503 1.06 -8.16 15.79
N LEU A 504 0.51 -7.49 16.81
CA LEU A 504 1.02 -7.52 18.18
C LEU A 504 0.50 -8.73 18.96
N ARG A 505 1.40 -9.39 19.69
CA ARG A 505 1.10 -10.53 20.58
C ARG A 505 0.62 -10.04 21.95
N ILE A 506 -0.43 -9.23 21.96
CA ILE A 506 -0.98 -8.63 23.19
C ILE A 506 -2.29 -9.29 23.64
N VAL A 507 -2.89 -10.18 22.84
CA VAL A 507 -4.14 -10.85 23.20
C VAL A 507 -3.84 -12.02 24.13
N ARG A 508 -4.21 -11.85 25.40
CA ARG A 508 -4.06 -12.88 26.44
C ARG A 508 -5.11 -13.98 26.31
N LEU A 509 -4.64 -15.23 26.34
CA LEU A 509 -5.43 -16.45 26.23
C LEU A 509 -5.76 -17.04 27.62
N ASN A 510 -6.72 -17.96 27.67
CA ASN A 510 -7.19 -18.58 28.92
C ASN A 510 -6.12 -19.41 29.65
N ASP A 511 -5.14 -19.92 28.92
CA ASP A 511 -3.97 -20.64 29.46
C ASP A 511 -2.86 -19.69 29.97
N GLY A 512 -3.08 -18.38 29.90
CA GLY A 512 -2.11 -17.35 30.29
C GLY A 512 -1.08 -16.99 29.21
N THR A 513 -1.11 -17.65 28.04
CA THR A 513 -0.23 -17.33 26.91
C THR A 513 -0.77 -16.16 26.07
N TYR A 514 -0.01 -15.75 25.05
CA TYR A 514 -0.31 -14.58 24.22
C TYR A 514 -0.20 -14.87 22.73
N SER A 515 -1.17 -14.35 21.98
CA SER A 515 -1.26 -14.49 20.54
C SER A 515 -1.70 -13.18 19.87
N VAL A 516 -1.74 -13.19 18.53
CA VAL A 516 -2.24 -12.08 17.71
C VAL A 516 -3.75 -12.21 17.53
N GLY A 517 -4.48 -11.09 17.52
CA GLY A 517 -5.95 -11.12 17.53
C GLY A 517 -6.60 -11.99 16.46
N ARG A 518 -6.12 -11.93 15.22
CA ARG A 518 -6.63 -12.74 14.09
C ARG A 518 -6.54 -14.27 14.25
N LYS A 519 -5.77 -14.77 15.23
CA LYS A 519 -5.62 -16.20 15.53
C LYS A 519 -6.43 -16.63 16.76
N CYS A 520 -7.14 -15.70 17.40
CA CYS A 520 -7.80 -15.93 18.67
C CYS A 520 -9.32 -15.87 18.52
N TYR A 521 -10.00 -16.56 19.41
CA TYR A 521 -11.45 -16.66 19.41
C TYR A 521 -12.05 -16.31 20.77
N PHE A 522 -13.25 -15.72 20.78
CA PHE A 522 -14.01 -15.59 22.01
C PHE A 522 -14.49 -16.98 22.49
N PRO A 523 -14.42 -17.28 23.79
CA PRO A 523 -14.98 -18.51 24.35
C PRO A 523 -16.49 -18.56 24.14
N GLY A 524 -16.98 -19.75 23.74
CA GLY A 524 -18.41 -20.06 23.68
C GLY A 524 -18.93 -20.60 25.02
N ASP A 525 -20.20 -20.95 25.09
CA ASP A 525 -20.83 -21.44 26.34
C ASP A 525 -20.30 -22.81 26.79
N GLU A 526 -19.73 -23.61 25.88
CA GLU A 526 -19.29 -24.99 26.13
C GLU A 526 -17.76 -25.18 26.13
N VAL A 527 -16.99 -24.26 25.50
CA VAL A 527 -15.54 -24.41 25.31
C VAL A 527 -14.81 -23.13 25.74
N GLU A 528 -14.16 -23.20 26.91
CA GLU A 528 -13.39 -22.10 27.49
C GLU A 528 -11.91 -22.09 27.07
N SER A 529 -11.35 -23.21 26.60
CA SER A 529 -9.97 -23.33 26.09
C SER A 529 -9.88 -24.40 25.00
N ASP A 530 -9.01 -24.19 24.01
CA ASP A 530 -8.82 -25.08 22.86
C ASP A 530 -7.40 -24.87 22.31
N GLU A 531 -6.66 -25.96 22.12
CA GLU A 531 -5.25 -25.91 21.68
C GLU A 531 -5.11 -25.52 20.19
N ILE A 532 -6.11 -25.84 19.37
CA ILE A 532 -6.10 -25.61 17.92
C ILE A 532 -6.76 -24.27 17.57
N LEU A 533 -7.82 -23.90 18.31
CA LEU A 533 -8.50 -22.62 18.19
C LEU A 533 -8.39 -21.80 19.49
N PRO A 534 -7.27 -21.11 19.75
CA PRO A 534 -7.00 -20.47 21.04
C PRO A 534 -8.12 -19.53 21.50
N ARG A 535 -8.59 -19.69 22.75
CA ARG A 535 -9.63 -18.85 23.36
C ARG A 535 -9.04 -17.70 24.17
N VAL A 536 -9.57 -16.51 23.95
CA VAL A 536 -9.24 -15.32 24.75
C VAL A 536 -9.72 -15.51 26.19
N ALA A 537 -8.89 -15.17 27.16
CA ALA A 537 -9.27 -15.24 28.57
C ALA A 537 -10.50 -14.36 28.84
N LYS A 538 -11.56 -14.90 29.43
CA LYS A 538 -12.84 -14.19 29.56
C LYS A 538 -12.72 -12.89 30.37
N GLY A 539 -11.93 -12.89 31.44
CA GLY A 539 -11.82 -11.74 32.34
C GLY A 539 -11.14 -10.51 31.73
N VAL A 540 -10.41 -10.64 30.62
CA VAL A 540 -9.77 -9.48 29.96
C VAL A 540 -10.78 -8.57 29.23
N TYR A 541 -12.06 -8.96 29.17
CA TYR A 541 -13.14 -8.11 28.68
C TYR A 541 -14.41 -8.19 29.55
N SER A 542 -14.39 -8.92 30.67
CA SER A 542 -15.55 -9.05 31.56
C SER A 542 -15.28 -8.79 33.05
N SER A 543 -14.03 -8.63 33.50
CA SER A 543 -13.68 -8.46 34.92
C SER A 543 -13.88 -7.05 35.46
N GLY A 544 -13.85 -6.01 34.61
CA GLY A 544 -13.94 -4.62 35.06
C GLY A 544 -15.34 -4.26 35.57
N LYS A 545 -15.39 -3.21 36.41
CA LYS A 545 -16.57 -2.88 37.22
C LYS A 545 -17.69 -2.18 36.44
N SER A 546 -17.37 -1.56 35.30
CA SER A 546 -18.34 -0.83 34.48
C SER A 546 -18.62 -1.57 33.17
N LYS A 547 -19.89 -1.56 32.74
CA LYS A 547 -20.30 -2.17 31.48
C LYS A 547 -19.65 -1.49 30.26
N ALA A 548 -19.44 -0.17 30.34
CA ALA A 548 -18.76 0.60 29.30
C ALA A 548 -17.33 0.08 29.06
N GLU A 549 -16.53 -0.07 30.12
CA GLU A 549 -15.16 -0.57 30.03
C GLU A 549 -15.08 -1.99 29.45
N GLN A 550 -16.00 -2.87 29.85
CA GLN A 550 -16.10 -4.23 29.30
C GLN A 550 -16.39 -4.21 27.80
N ASP A 551 -17.35 -3.38 27.37
CA ASP A 551 -17.74 -3.26 25.97
C ASP A 551 -16.63 -2.64 25.12
N GLU A 552 -15.88 -1.67 25.65
CA GLU A 552 -14.74 -1.05 24.97
C GLU A 552 -13.55 -2.02 24.82
N ALA A 553 -13.22 -2.77 25.86
CA ALA A 553 -12.21 -3.82 25.79
C ALA A 553 -12.60 -4.92 24.78
N ARG A 554 -13.87 -5.35 24.78
CA ARG A 554 -14.37 -6.34 23.81
C ARG A 554 -14.27 -5.84 22.37
N LYS A 555 -14.76 -4.63 22.10
CA LYS A 555 -14.68 -4.03 20.75
C LYS A 555 -13.23 -3.86 20.29
N PHE A 556 -12.30 -3.53 21.20
CA PHE A 556 -10.88 -3.48 20.86
C PHE A 556 -10.36 -4.83 20.38
N LEU A 557 -10.69 -5.92 21.07
CA LEU A 557 -10.32 -7.28 20.67
C LEU A 557 -10.91 -7.67 19.31
N GLU A 558 -12.19 -7.32 19.06
CA GLU A 558 -12.84 -7.50 17.75
C GLU A 558 -12.07 -6.72 16.64
N GLU A 559 -11.64 -5.48 16.92
CA GLU A 559 -10.84 -4.66 15.99
C GLU A 559 -9.44 -5.24 15.71
N LEU A 560 -8.85 -5.97 16.68
CA LEU A 560 -7.61 -6.74 16.48
C LEU A 560 -7.83 -8.03 15.67
N GLY A 561 -9.08 -8.43 15.41
CA GLY A 561 -9.45 -9.60 14.63
C GLY A 561 -9.86 -10.82 15.45
N VAL A 562 -10.09 -10.67 16.76
CA VAL A 562 -10.68 -11.76 17.57
C VAL A 562 -12.12 -11.99 17.13
N ARG A 563 -12.49 -13.24 16.87
CA ARG A 563 -13.82 -13.61 16.36
C ARG A 563 -14.46 -14.75 17.16
N ILE A 564 -15.71 -15.07 16.88
CA ILE A 564 -16.33 -16.29 17.41
C ILE A 564 -15.96 -17.48 16.51
N VAL A 565 -15.99 -18.71 17.03
CA VAL A 565 -15.75 -19.91 16.22
C VAL A 565 -16.98 -20.18 15.34
N GLY A 566 -16.79 -20.18 14.02
CA GLY A 566 -17.79 -20.58 13.05
C GLY A 566 -17.53 -21.97 12.45
N GLU A 567 -18.35 -22.33 11.45
CA GLU A 567 -18.24 -23.61 10.72
C GLU A 567 -16.94 -23.69 9.90
N VAL A 568 -16.48 -22.57 9.35
CA VAL A 568 -15.24 -22.48 8.56
C VAL A 568 -14.03 -22.87 9.41
N GLU A 569 -13.91 -22.27 10.60
CA GLU A 569 -12.81 -22.58 11.52
C GLU A 569 -12.83 -24.03 11.97
N GLN A 570 -14.00 -24.61 12.19
CA GLN A 570 -14.10 -26.03 12.52
C GLN A 570 -13.63 -26.91 11.36
N ILE A 571 -13.96 -26.55 10.11
CA ILE A 571 -13.49 -27.26 8.92
C ILE A 571 -11.97 -27.12 8.77
N GLU A 572 -11.38 -25.95 9.02
CA GLU A 572 -9.92 -25.76 9.05
C GLU A 572 -9.23 -26.73 10.03
N VAL A 573 -9.78 -26.90 11.23
CA VAL A 573 -9.28 -27.88 12.20
C VAL A 573 -9.37 -29.30 11.63
N ILE A 574 -10.49 -29.66 11.02
CA ILE A 574 -10.68 -30.98 10.42
C ILE A 574 -9.65 -31.24 9.32
N LEU A 575 -9.44 -30.29 8.42
CA LEU A 575 -8.47 -30.44 7.32
C LEU A 575 -7.04 -30.60 7.83
N THR A 576 -6.65 -29.80 8.83
CA THR A 576 -5.28 -29.82 9.38
C THR A 576 -5.00 -30.98 10.33
N THR A 577 -6.03 -31.68 10.82
CA THR A 577 -5.89 -32.83 11.72
C THR A 577 -6.12 -34.18 11.04
N ARG A 578 -7.09 -34.27 10.10
CA ARG A 578 -7.52 -35.52 9.47
C ARG A 578 -7.20 -35.66 7.99
N TYR A 579 -6.95 -34.55 7.27
CA TYR A 579 -6.75 -34.56 5.81
C TYR A 579 -5.37 -34.00 5.42
N THR A 580 -4.35 -34.36 6.19
CA THR A 580 -2.94 -34.09 5.88
C THR A 580 -2.27 -35.31 5.27
N TYR A 581 -1.09 -35.13 4.68
CA TYR A 581 -0.33 -36.24 4.09
C TYR A 581 0.02 -37.35 5.09
N GLU A 582 0.23 -36.98 6.36
CA GLU A 582 0.67 -37.89 7.43
C GLU A 582 -0.49 -38.38 8.32
N ALA A 583 -1.71 -37.93 8.09
CA ALA A 583 -2.87 -38.31 8.89
C ALA A 583 -3.28 -39.78 8.64
N GLU A 584 -3.77 -40.45 9.69
CA GLU A 584 -4.43 -41.75 9.53
C GLU A 584 -5.73 -41.58 8.73
N VAL A 585 -5.97 -42.52 7.80
CA VAL A 585 -7.13 -42.49 6.91
C VAL A 585 -8.41 -42.55 7.74
N PRO A 586 -9.32 -41.56 7.63
CA PRO A 586 -10.59 -41.59 8.34
C PRO A 586 -11.46 -42.74 7.82
N ASP A 587 -12.24 -43.34 8.73
CA ASP A 587 -13.26 -44.34 8.37
C ASP A 587 -14.31 -43.74 7.40
N GLU A 588 -14.93 -44.58 6.56
CA GLU A 588 -15.80 -44.13 5.46
C GLU A 588 -16.98 -43.29 5.95
N ASP A 589 -17.57 -43.62 7.10
CA ASP A 589 -18.68 -42.87 7.70
C ASP A 589 -18.25 -41.49 8.24
N VAL A 590 -17.00 -41.36 8.67
CA VAL A 590 -16.41 -40.09 9.12
C VAL A 590 -16.08 -39.24 7.90
N TYR A 591 -15.42 -39.83 6.90
CA TYR A 591 -15.07 -39.17 5.66
C TYR A 591 -16.31 -38.64 4.94
N ARG A 592 -17.36 -39.45 4.82
CA ARG A 592 -18.60 -39.04 4.17
C ARG A 592 -19.24 -37.82 4.86
N ARG A 593 -19.31 -37.82 6.19
CA ARG A 593 -19.86 -36.69 6.95
C ARG A 593 -19.03 -35.42 6.78
N ASP A 594 -17.72 -35.54 6.80
CA ASP A 594 -16.83 -34.41 6.55
C ASP A 594 -17.00 -33.88 5.11
N LEU A 595 -17.04 -34.77 4.12
CA LEU A 595 -17.24 -34.42 2.71
C LEU A 595 -18.60 -33.72 2.48
N GLU A 596 -19.68 -34.17 3.11
CA GLU A 596 -20.99 -33.49 3.06
C GLU A 596 -20.90 -32.08 3.66
N ARG A 597 -20.15 -31.88 4.75
CA ARG A 597 -19.89 -30.55 5.34
C ARG A 597 -19.05 -29.67 4.40
N PHE A 598 -18.01 -30.22 3.78
CA PHE A 598 -17.14 -29.50 2.85
C PHE A 598 -17.92 -29.04 1.62
N ILE A 599 -18.72 -29.93 1.03
CA ILE A 599 -19.63 -29.62 -0.07
C ILE A 599 -20.61 -28.52 0.35
N THR A 600 -21.24 -28.66 1.51
CA THR A 600 -22.22 -27.68 2.01
C THR A 600 -21.59 -26.30 2.23
N LEU A 601 -20.35 -26.24 2.76
CA LEU A 601 -19.64 -24.98 2.95
C LEU A 601 -19.39 -24.30 1.61
N VAL A 602 -18.81 -25.00 0.63
CA VAL A 602 -18.50 -24.43 -0.69
C VAL A 602 -19.76 -24.10 -1.49
N GLU A 603 -20.85 -24.87 -1.36
CA GLU A 603 -22.15 -24.56 -1.98
C GLU A 603 -22.74 -23.25 -1.44
N LYS A 604 -22.63 -22.99 -0.13
CA LYS A 604 -23.14 -21.76 0.50
C LYS A 604 -22.21 -20.56 0.31
N GLU A 605 -20.90 -20.80 0.43
CA GLU A 605 -19.86 -19.77 0.48
C GLU A 605 -18.68 -20.18 -0.42
N PRO A 606 -18.81 -20.01 -1.77
CA PRO A 606 -17.80 -20.46 -2.72
C PRO A 606 -16.40 -19.86 -2.53
N VAL A 607 -16.29 -18.74 -1.82
CA VAL A 607 -15.01 -18.09 -1.47
C VAL A 607 -14.09 -18.99 -0.63
N HIS A 608 -14.65 -19.96 0.09
CA HIS A 608 -13.88 -20.89 0.94
C HIS A 608 -13.34 -22.11 0.19
N ALA A 609 -13.53 -22.22 -1.12
CA ALA A 609 -13.04 -23.36 -1.89
C ALA A 609 -11.50 -23.51 -1.86
N GLU A 610 -10.76 -22.40 -1.81
CA GLU A 610 -9.29 -22.41 -1.73
C GLU A 610 -8.77 -23.09 -0.45
N LEU A 611 -9.59 -23.15 0.61
CA LEU A 611 -9.22 -23.80 1.87
C LEU A 611 -8.81 -25.27 1.68
N PHE A 612 -9.38 -25.92 0.67
CA PHE A 612 -9.23 -27.34 0.41
C PHE A 612 -8.07 -27.67 -0.55
N ALA A 613 -7.44 -26.67 -1.17
CA ALA A 613 -6.48 -26.87 -2.26
C ALA A 613 -5.28 -27.75 -1.86
N ASP A 614 -4.84 -27.64 -0.60
CA ASP A 614 -3.70 -28.37 -0.07
C ASP A 614 -4.06 -29.60 0.77
N ALA A 615 -5.36 -29.87 0.95
CA ALA A 615 -5.83 -30.97 1.79
C ALA A 615 -5.96 -32.26 0.96
N TYR A 616 -5.56 -33.39 1.54
CA TYR A 616 -5.67 -34.71 0.92
C TYR A 616 -7.09 -35.24 1.09
N ILE A 617 -8.03 -34.72 0.31
CA ILE A 617 -9.47 -34.97 0.49
C ILE A 617 -10.11 -35.86 -0.59
N PHE A 618 -9.37 -36.25 -1.64
CA PHE A 618 -9.91 -37.09 -2.72
C PHE A 618 -9.16 -38.40 -2.91
N HIS A 619 -9.91 -39.47 -3.15
CA HIS A 619 -9.40 -40.74 -3.65
C HIS A 619 -9.19 -40.67 -5.17
N ARG A 620 -8.03 -41.13 -5.61
CA ARG A 620 -7.70 -41.35 -7.02
C ARG A 620 -8.20 -42.71 -7.49
N ALA A 621 -8.31 -42.91 -8.79
CA ALA A 621 -8.64 -44.21 -9.39
C ALA A 621 -7.63 -45.35 -9.07
N CYS A 622 -6.45 -45.01 -8.53
CA CYS A 622 -5.46 -45.96 -8.01
C CYS A 622 -5.58 -46.21 -6.48
N ASP A 623 -6.68 -45.77 -5.87
CA ASP A 623 -7.01 -45.88 -4.44
C ASP A 623 -6.12 -45.13 -3.43
N ASP A 624 -5.25 -44.23 -3.90
CA ASP A 624 -4.49 -43.32 -3.03
C ASP A 624 -5.21 -41.99 -2.78
N TRP A 625 -4.94 -41.37 -1.63
CA TRP A 625 -5.38 -40.02 -1.29
C TRP A 625 -4.56 -38.94 -2.00
N SER A 626 -5.23 -37.86 -2.38
CA SER A 626 -4.64 -36.78 -3.15
C SER A 626 -5.29 -35.43 -2.89
N LYS A 627 -4.55 -34.38 -3.23
CA LYS A 627 -5.05 -33.01 -3.23
C LYS A 627 -5.99 -32.79 -4.42
N PRO A 628 -6.96 -31.88 -4.33
CA PRO A 628 -7.80 -31.50 -5.47
C PRO A 628 -7.04 -31.20 -6.76
N GLY A 629 -5.92 -30.48 -6.67
CA GLY A 629 -5.11 -30.11 -7.83
C GLY A 629 -4.49 -31.29 -8.57
N ASP A 630 -4.37 -32.45 -7.95
CA ASP A 630 -3.75 -33.67 -8.52
C ASP A 630 -4.78 -34.60 -9.18
N VAL A 631 -6.06 -34.19 -9.21
CA VAL A 631 -7.17 -34.96 -9.74
C VAL A 631 -7.77 -34.29 -10.96
N PHE A 632 -8.23 -35.09 -11.93
CA PHE A 632 -9.08 -34.63 -13.02
C PHE A 632 -10.45 -35.33 -13.01
N LEU A 633 -11.44 -34.61 -13.55
CA LEU A 633 -12.81 -35.06 -13.72
C LEU A 633 -13.03 -35.48 -15.17
N ASP A 634 -13.51 -36.69 -15.35
CA ASP A 634 -14.00 -37.21 -16.63
C ASP A 634 -15.17 -38.18 -16.36
N SER A 635 -15.64 -38.90 -17.37
CA SER A 635 -16.77 -39.84 -17.24
C SER A 635 -16.53 -40.82 -16.07
N PRO A 636 -17.48 -41.00 -15.13
CA PRO A 636 -18.90 -40.61 -15.22
C PRO A 636 -19.27 -39.24 -14.63
N TYR A 637 -18.31 -38.45 -14.12
CA TYR A 637 -18.58 -37.17 -13.44
C TYR A 637 -18.88 -36.05 -14.44
N LEU A 638 -18.05 -35.93 -15.48
CA LEU A 638 -18.16 -34.94 -16.55
C LEU A 638 -17.64 -35.56 -17.85
N ASP A 639 -18.25 -35.28 -18.99
CA ASP A 639 -17.71 -35.73 -20.29
C ASP A 639 -16.64 -34.74 -20.78
N THR A 640 -15.39 -34.94 -20.35
CA THR A 640 -14.28 -34.00 -20.61
C THR A 640 -13.26 -34.54 -21.60
N GLY A 641 -13.13 -35.87 -21.71
CA GLY A 641 -12.12 -36.52 -22.54
C GLY A 641 -10.70 -36.48 -21.95
N LEU A 642 -10.55 -36.01 -20.71
CA LEU A 642 -9.26 -35.90 -20.03
C LEU A 642 -8.61 -37.26 -19.75
N SER A 643 -9.40 -38.33 -19.61
CA SER A 643 -8.86 -39.69 -19.43
C SER A 643 -8.03 -40.11 -20.63
N ALA A 644 -8.47 -39.79 -21.85
CA ALA A 644 -7.74 -40.08 -23.07
C ALA A 644 -6.43 -39.28 -23.16
N TYR A 645 -6.45 -38.00 -22.75
CA TYR A 645 -5.25 -37.15 -22.66
C TYR A 645 -4.22 -37.71 -21.67
N TYR A 646 -4.63 -37.94 -20.43
CA TYR A 646 -3.71 -38.44 -19.39
C TYR A 646 -3.21 -39.86 -19.66
N TYR A 647 -4.00 -40.69 -20.35
CA TYR A 647 -3.55 -42.00 -20.83
C TYR A 647 -2.37 -41.89 -21.80
N VAL A 648 -2.36 -40.89 -22.71
CA VAL A 648 -1.28 -40.67 -23.68
C VAL A 648 0.02 -40.23 -22.99
N LEU A 649 -0.07 -39.43 -21.93
CA LEU A 649 1.09 -38.96 -21.18
C LEU A 649 1.81 -40.09 -20.41
N GLY A 650 1.12 -41.19 -20.10
CA GLY A 650 1.72 -42.36 -19.46
C GLY A 650 2.39 -42.02 -18.11
N GLU A 651 3.66 -42.36 -17.96
CA GLU A 651 4.45 -42.06 -16.74
C GLU A 651 4.62 -40.55 -16.48
N ASN A 652 4.41 -39.69 -17.49
CA ASN A 652 4.45 -38.24 -17.35
C ASN A 652 3.11 -37.65 -16.88
N ALA A 653 2.08 -38.47 -16.65
CA ALA A 653 0.79 -38.01 -16.15
C ALA A 653 0.89 -37.49 -14.70
N LYS A 654 0.83 -36.16 -14.54
CA LYS A 654 0.89 -35.50 -13.23
C LYS A 654 -0.41 -35.58 -12.43
N LYS A 655 -1.53 -35.97 -13.05
CA LYS A 655 -2.85 -36.06 -12.42
C LYS A 655 -3.50 -37.41 -12.68
N ALA A 656 -4.38 -37.81 -11.77
CA ALA A 656 -5.15 -39.05 -11.88
C ALA A 656 -6.67 -38.78 -11.95
N ALA A 657 -7.42 -39.74 -12.48
CA ALA A 657 -8.88 -39.65 -12.49
C ALA A 657 -9.43 -39.74 -11.06
N LEU A 658 -10.50 -38.99 -10.77
CA LEU A 658 -11.26 -39.13 -9.53
C LEU A 658 -11.80 -40.57 -9.42
N ALA A 659 -11.69 -41.19 -8.23
CA ALA A 659 -12.07 -42.59 -8.02
C ALA A 659 -13.54 -42.84 -8.35
N GLN A 660 -13.85 -43.92 -9.08
CA GLN A 660 -15.23 -44.25 -9.44
C GLN A 660 -16.11 -44.66 -8.23
N SER A 661 -15.49 -44.95 -7.07
CA SER A 661 -16.16 -45.30 -5.81
C SER A 661 -17.13 -44.22 -5.32
N TYR A 662 -16.89 -42.94 -5.67
CA TYR A 662 -17.81 -41.85 -5.32
C TYR A 662 -19.21 -41.98 -5.92
N GLN A 663 -19.43 -42.83 -6.93
CA GLN A 663 -20.78 -43.12 -7.45
C GLN A 663 -21.67 -43.82 -6.41
N ASN A 664 -21.06 -44.57 -5.48
CA ASN A 664 -21.76 -45.37 -4.48
C ASN A 664 -21.65 -44.80 -3.05
N CYS A 665 -21.05 -43.61 -2.88
CA CYS A 665 -20.79 -43.02 -1.55
C CYS A 665 -22.01 -42.33 -0.91
N GLY A 666 -23.18 -42.38 -1.55
CA GLY A 666 -24.43 -41.80 -1.03
C GLY A 666 -24.61 -40.30 -1.26
N ILE A 667 -23.66 -39.61 -1.89
CA ILE A 667 -23.74 -38.20 -2.30
C ILE A 667 -23.99 -38.14 -3.83
N PRO A 668 -24.90 -37.28 -4.34
CA PRO A 668 -25.13 -37.15 -5.77
C PRO A 668 -23.87 -36.79 -6.54
N VAL A 669 -23.57 -37.52 -7.62
CA VAL A 669 -22.38 -37.35 -8.48
C VAL A 669 -22.21 -35.90 -8.95
N GLU A 670 -23.31 -35.22 -9.29
CA GLU A 670 -23.29 -33.81 -9.70
C GLU A 670 -22.76 -32.87 -8.62
N LYS A 671 -23.04 -33.14 -7.34
CA LYS A 671 -22.55 -32.33 -6.21
C LYS A 671 -21.05 -32.53 -6.01
N ILE A 672 -20.59 -33.78 -6.11
CA ILE A 672 -19.18 -34.13 -6.02
C ILE A 672 -18.39 -33.48 -7.16
N ALA A 673 -18.90 -33.56 -8.40
CA ALA A 673 -18.27 -32.95 -9.56
C ALA A 673 -18.16 -31.41 -9.41
N LYS A 674 -19.23 -30.74 -8.98
CA LYS A 674 -19.22 -29.28 -8.73
C LYS A 674 -18.26 -28.89 -7.63
N PHE A 675 -18.27 -29.61 -6.51
CA PHE A 675 -17.35 -29.37 -5.41
C PHE A 675 -15.91 -29.59 -5.84
N ALA A 676 -15.59 -30.75 -6.43
CA ALA A 676 -14.25 -31.07 -6.93
C ALA A 676 -13.73 -30.00 -7.90
N GLN A 677 -14.56 -29.56 -8.84
CA GLN A 677 -14.21 -28.46 -9.75
C GLN A 677 -13.95 -27.14 -8.99
N ALA A 678 -14.77 -26.81 -7.99
CA ALA A 678 -14.62 -25.58 -7.21
C ALA A 678 -13.33 -25.57 -6.39
N VAL A 679 -12.92 -26.72 -5.82
CA VAL A 679 -11.73 -26.82 -4.95
C VAL A 679 -10.43 -27.11 -5.70
N GLY A 680 -10.45 -27.23 -7.04
CA GLY A 680 -9.25 -27.26 -7.87
C GLY A 680 -9.04 -28.50 -8.74
N ALA A 681 -9.99 -29.44 -8.80
CA ALA A 681 -9.90 -30.58 -9.72
C ALA A 681 -10.05 -30.13 -11.17
N GLN A 682 -9.23 -30.71 -12.04
CA GLN A 682 -9.19 -30.32 -13.45
C GLN A 682 -10.42 -30.86 -14.20
N ALA A 683 -11.25 -29.97 -14.73
CA ALA A 683 -12.45 -30.32 -15.48
C ALA A 683 -12.38 -29.99 -16.99
N LYS A 684 -11.23 -29.49 -17.46
CA LYS A 684 -10.96 -29.19 -18.88
C LYS A 684 -9.47 -29.31 -19.17
N LEU A 685 -9.09 -29.52 -20.42
CA LEU A 685 -7.69 -29.43 -20.83
C LEU A 685 -7.25 -27.95 -20.75
N GLU A 686 -6.02 -27.70 -20.30
CA GLU A 686 -5.53 -26.36 -20.01
C GLU A 686 -4.35 -26.00 -20.90
N ILE A 687 -4.37 -24.77 -21.43
CA ILE A 687 -3.23 -24.15 -22.10
C ILE A 687 -2.42 -23.45 -21.01
N GLN A 688 -1.19 -23.91 -20.79
CA GLN A 688 -0.35 -23.52 -19.67
C GLN A 688 0.71 -22.51 -20.10
N LEU A 689 1.03 -21.59 -19.20
CA LEU A 689 2.16 -20.67 -19.35
C LEU A 689 3.47 -21.45 -19.19
N THR A 690 4.36 -21.30 -20.15
CA THR A 690 5.70 -21.89 -20.19
C THR A 690 6.73 -20.82 -20.57
N SER A 691 7.99 -21.22 -20.70
CA SER A 691 9.08 -20.32 -21.08
C SER A 691 9.33 -20.29 -22.58
N CYS A 692 9.73 -19.12 -23.10
CA CYS A 692 10.14 -18.93 -24.49
C CYS A 692 11.40 -19.71 -24.90
N TYR A 693 12.13 -20.36 -23.97
CA TYR A 693 13.37 -21.09 -24.30
C TYR A 693 13.14 -22.30 -25.23
N SER A 694 11.94 -22.88 -25.21
CA SER A 694 11.55 -23.99 -26.10
C SER A 694 10.79 -23.51 -27.35
N ASN A 695 10.67 -22.20 -27.55
CA ASN A 695 9.97 -21.65 -28.71
C ASN A 695 10.80 -21.86 -29.99
N PRO A 696 10.19 -22.23 -31.13
CA PRO A 696 10.91 -22.32 -32.41
C PRO A 696 11.64 -21.02 -32.81
N ASP A 697 11.15 -19.84 -32.39
CA ASP A 697 11.73 -18.52 -32.61
C ASP A 697 12.68 -18.07 -31.47
N VAL A 698 13.17 -18.98 -30.61
CA VAL A 698 13.99 -18.65 -29.43
C VAL A 698 15.21 -17.79 -29.75
N ASP A 699 15.86 -17.99 -30.90
CA ASP A 699 16.99 -17.18 -31.34
C ASP A 699 16.62 -15.69 -31.46
N ARG A 700 15.44 -15.40 -32.01
CA ARG A 700 14.95 -14.03 -32.19
C ARG A 700 14.35 -13.47 -30.90
N LEU A 701 13.59 -14.28 -30.17
CA LEU A 701 12.89 -13.87 -28.96
C LEU A 701 13.85 -13.64 -27.79
N VAL A 702 14.69 -14.63 -27.51
CA VAL A 702 15.49 -14.72 -26.28
C VAL A 702 16.95 -14.40 -26.56
N TRP A 703 17.61 -15.13 -27.47
CA TRP A 703 19.07 -15.04 -27.62
C TRP A 703 19.54 -13.75 -28.29
N ALA A 704 18.72 -13.15 -29.15
CA ALA A 704 18.97 -11.84 -29.75
C ALA A 704 18.47 -10.66 -28.88
N ALA A 705 17.93 -10.90 -27.68
CA ALA A 705 17.43 -9.85 -26.81
C ALA A 705 18.57 -9.07 -26.12
N PRO A 706 18.64 -7.73 -26.25
CA PRO A 706 19.71 -6.94 -25.65
C PRO A 706 19.56 -6.79 -24.13
N GLY A 707 20.69 -6.59 -23.43
CA GLY A 707 20.73 -6.29 -21.99
C GLY A 707 20.56 -7.51 -21.06
N GLY A 708 20.84 -7.33 -19.76
CA GLY A 708 20.74 -8.39 -18.74
C GLY A 708 19.33 -8.56 -18.15
N TRP A 709 19.04 -9.77 -17.66
CA TRP A 709 17.76 -10.15 -17.04
C TRP A 709 17.47 -9.36 -15.75
N SER A 710 16.20 -8.96 -15.59
CA SER A 710 15.69 -8.29 -14.39
C SER A 710 14.57 -9.12 -13.76
N ALA A 711 14.72 -9.51 -12.50
CA ALA A 711 13.68 -10.26 -11.78
C ALA A 711 12.36 -9.47 -11.57
N ARG A 712 12.39 -8.14 -11.67
CA ARG A 712 11.20 -7.28 -11.49
C ARG A 712 10.52 -6.92 -12.82
N TYR A 713 11.28 -6.77 -13.90
CA TYR A 713 10.77 -6.22 -15.16
C TYR A 713 10.95 -7.15 -16.37
N GLY A 714 11.60 -8.30 -16.16
CA GLY A 714 11.76 -9.34 -17.16
C GLY A 714 10.42 -9.99 -17.49
N ILE A 715 10.20 -10.30 -18.76
CA ILE A 715 9.03 -11.01 -19.28
C ILE A 715 9.58 -12.24 -20.01
N ASN A 716 9.06 -13.41 -19.68
CA ASN A 716 9.39 -14.69 -20.31
C ASN A 716 8.12 -15.55 -20.27
N GLU A 717 7.26 -15.31 -21.23
CA GLU A 717 5.90 -15.84 -21.28
C GLU A 717 5.68 -16.50 -22.64
N ASP A 718 5.45 -17.80 -22.65
CA ASP A 718 5.05 -18.59 -23.81
C ASP A 718 3.95 -19.57 -23.39
N TRP A 719 3.35 -20.31 -24.31
CA TRP A 719 2.18 -21.13 -24.03
C TRP A 719 2.25 -22.48 -24.73
N THR A 720 1.87 -23.53 -24.00
CA THR A 720 1.84 -24.90 -24.51
C THR A 720 0.70 -25.72 -23.88
N ILE A 721 0.41 -26.88 -24.48
CA ILE A 721 -0.28 -27.98 -23.81
C ILE A 721 0.80 -29.03 -23.53
N GLU A 722 0.86 -29.53 -22.30
CA GLU A 722 1.85 -30.55 -21.94
C GLU A 722 1.63 -31.81 -22.80
N GLY A 723 2.70 -32.29 -23.45
CA GLY A 723 2.63 -33.43 -24.36
C GLY A 723 1.82 -33.19 -25.65
N ALA A 724 1.68 -31.93 -26.10
CA ALA A 724 0.89 -31.61 -27.30
C ALA A 724 1.38 -32.34 -28.55
N GLU A 725 2.70 -32.46 -28.75
CA GLU A 725 3.26 -33.13 -29.93
C GLU A 725 2.92 -34.63 -29.92
N GLU A 726 3.07 -35.30 -28.78
CA GLU A 726 2.74 -36.71 -28.60
C GLU A 726 1.25 -36.97 -28.75
N LEU A 727 0.40 -36.06 -28.26
CA LEU A 727 -1.05 -36.14 -28.39
C LEU A 727 -1.49 -36.02 -29.85
N LEU A 728 -0.98 -35.03 -30.57
CA LEU A 728 -1.39 -34.78 -31.96
C LEU A 728 -0.86 -35.84 -32.91
N ALA A 729 0.32 -36.42 -32.63
CA ALA A 729 0.89 -37.52 -33.43
C ALA A 729 0.05 -38.81 -33.42
N ARG A 730 -0.90 -38.97 -32.49
CA ARG A 730 -1.80 -40.13 -32.43
C ARG A 730 -2.83 -40.18 -33.55
N ASN A 731 -3.12 -39.04 -34.21
CA ASN A 731 -4.16 -38.94 -35.23
C ASN A 731 -5.50 -39.54 -34.78
N ASP A 732 -5.91 -39.18 -33.55
CA ASP A 732 -7.16 -39.61 -32.93
C ASP A 732 -8.19 -38.48 -32.97
N GLU A 733 -9.41 -38.77 -33.43
CA GLU A 733 -10.46 -37.77 -33.59
C GLU A 733 -10.94 -37.21 -32.23
N ALA A 734 -10.98 -38.02 -31.17
CA ALA A 734 -11.41 -37.59 -29.85
C ALA A 734 -10.36 -36.66 -29.20
N LEU A 735 -9.08 -36.97 -29.34
CA LEU A 735 -7.98 -36.10 -28.88
C LEU A 735 -7.93 -34.78 -29.66
N SER A 736 -8.11 -34.85 -30.98
CA SER A 736 -8.18 -33.67 -31.84
C SER A 736 -9.39 -32.79 -31.47
N ARG A 737 -10.53 -33.40 -31.18
CA ARG A 737 -11.72 -32.69 -30.70
C ARG A 737 -11.50 -32.04 -29.33
N LEU A 738 -10.77 -32.69 -28.43
CA LEU A 738 -10.42 -32.14 -27.11
C LEU A 738 -9.55 -30.89 -27.25
N VAL A 739 -8.49 -30.93 -28.07
CA VAL A 739 -7.65 -29.76 -28.35
C VAL A 739 -8.44 -28.65 -29.04
N TRP A 740 -9.26 -29.00 -30.03
CA TRP A 740 -10.11 -28.04 -30.74
C TRP A 740 -11.10 -27.34 -29.80
N LYS A 741 -11.80 -28.09 -28.96
CA LYS A 741 -12.72 -27.55 -27.94
C LYS A 741 -11.97 -26.64 -26.97
N THR A 742 -10.77 -27.04 -26.53
CA THR A 742 -9.93 -26.25 -25.62
C THR A 742 -9.53 -24.91 -26.23
N ALA A 743 -9.15 -24.89 -27.50
CA ALA A 743 -8.84 -23.66 -28.23
C ALA A 743 -10.08 -22.77 -28.42
N CYS A 744 -11.25 -23.35 -28.72
CA CYS A 744 -12.50 -22.60 -28.84
C CYS A 744 -13.01 -22.02 -27.52
N ASP A 745 -12.83 -22.73 -26.40
CA ASP A 745 -13.32 -22.31 -25.08
C ASP A 745 -12.42 -21.23 -24.43
N LYS A 746 -11.19 -21.06 -24.92
CA LYS A 746 -10.22 -20.05 -24.46
C LYS A 746 -10.59 -18.68 -25.04
N LYS A 747 -11.06 -17.78 -24.17
CA LYS A 747 -11.61 -16.46 -24.57
C LYS A 747 -10.56 -15.37 -24.78
N ASP A 748 -9.39 -15.51 -24.15
CA ASP A 748 -8.25 -14.61 -24.28
C ASP A 748 -7.28 -15.13 -25.35
N ASP A 749 -6.79 -14.25 -26.21
CA ASP A 749 -5.87 -14.59 -27.30
C ASP A 749 -4.39 -14.51 -26.89
N ASP A 750 -4.11 -14.26 -25.60
CA ASP A 750 -2.73 -14.12 -25.10
C ASP A 750 -1.89 -15.38 -25.33
N TRP A 751 -2.53 -16.55 -25.35
CA TRP A 751 -1.84 -17.82 -25.61
C TRP A 751 -1.35 -17.99 -27.04
N LEU A 752 -1.78 -17.15 -27.97
CA LEU A 752 -1.32 -17.19 -29.37
C LEU A 752 0.08 -16.62 -29.54
N THR A 753 0.55 -15.81 -28.58
CA THR A 753 1.77 -15.01 -28.71
C THR A 753 2.74 -15.27 -27.56
N ALA A 754 3.97 -15.64 -27.89
CA ALA A 754 5.08 -15.64 -26.96
C ALA A 754 5.65 -14.24 -26.79
N LYS A 755 5.93 -13.81 -25.56
CA LYS A 755 6.43 -12.48 -25.18
C LYS A 755 7.72 -12.59 -24.37
N PHE A 756 8.78 -11.92 -24.83
CA PHE A 756 10.07 -11.91 -24.14
C PHE A 756 10.66 -10.49 -24.00
N ARG A 757 11.21 -10.19 -22.81
CA ARG A 757 11.94 -8.94 -22.52
C ARG A 757 12.90 -9.13 -21.34
N ASN A 758 14.15 -8.68 -21.45
CA ASN A 758 15.12 -8.77 -20.35
C ASN A 758 14.89 -7.78 -19.19
N ASN A 759 14.53 -6.53 -19.49
CA ASN A 759 14.31 -5.46 -18.50
C ASN A 759 13.47 -4.31 -19.09
N SER A 760 13.08 -3.33 -18.27
CA SER A 760 12.16 -2.25 -18.67
C SER A 760 12.69 -1.28 -19.73
N GLN A 761 13.99 -1.29 -20.05
CA GLN A 761 14.57 -0.41 -21.07
C GLN A 761 14.40 -0.96 -22.50
N ASN A 762 14.02 -2.23 -22.64
CA ASN A 762 13.86 -2.90 -23.92
C ASN A 762 12.39 -3.01 -24.32
N GLN A 763 12.10 -3.06 -25.63
CA GLN A 763 10.77 -3.39 -26.13
C GLN A 763 10.48 -4.89 -25.93
N VAL A 764 9.19 -5.23 -25.78
CA VAL A 764 8.74 -6.62 -25.73
C VAL A 764 8.89 -7.21 -27.13
N ARG A 765 9.55 -8.37 -27.22
CA ARG A 765 9.67 -9.15 -28.45
C ARG A 765 8.54 -10.17 -28.49
N GLU A 766 7.89 -10.27 -29.63
CA GLU A 766 6.73 -11.15 -29.82
C GLU A 766 6.95 -12.15 -30.96
N ALA A 767 6.44 -13.37 -30.79
CA ALA A 767 6.37 -14.43 -31.81
C ALA A 767 5.10 -15.26 -31.63
N ALA A 768 4.81 -16.17 -32.57
CA ALA A 768 3.81 -17.20 -32.33
C ALA A 768 4.22 -18.06 -31.12
N SER A 769 3.25 -18.42 -30.28
CA SER A 769 3.53 -19.30 -29.14
C SER A 769 3.98 -20.69 -29.58
N GLN A 770 4.64 -21.40 -28.68
CA GLN A 770 5.02 -22.79 -28.89
C GLN A 770 3.81 -23.63 -29.32
N LEU A 771 2.65 -23.46 -28.65
CA LEU A 771 1.42 -24.15 -29.00
C LEU A 771 0.95 -23.83 -30.42
N VAL A 772 0.95 -22.56 -30.84
CA VAL A 772 0.54 -22.18 -32.20
C VAL A 772 1.43 -22.84 -33.25
N CYS A 773 2.75 -22.88 -33.02
CA CYS A 773 3.67 -23.56 -33.92
C CYS A 773 3.37 -25.07 -34.00
N ILE A 774 3.21 -25.74 -32.84
CA ILE A 774 2.86 -27.17 -32.79
C ILE A 774 1.54 -27.44 -33.54
N LEU A 775 0.48 -26.67 -33.25
CA LEU A 775 -0.82 -26.84 -33.88
C LEU A 775 -0.77 -26.56 -35.39
N ARG A 776 -0.03 -25.56 -35.84
CA ARG A 776 0.10 -25.22 -37.28
C ARG A 776 0.86 -26.28 -38.05
N ASP A 777 1.91 -26.84 -37.45
CA ASP A 777 2.87 -27.66 -38.18
C ASP A 777 2.51 -29.16 -38.12
N ALA A 778 1.77 -29.60 -37.09
CA ALA A 778 1.27 -30.98 -36.97
C ALA A 778 0.07 -31.27 -37.89
N ALA A 779 0.01 -32.47 -38.46
CA ALA A 779 -1.13 -32.96 -39.24
C ALA A 779 -2.18 -33.57 -38.30
N TRP A 780 -3.00 -32.74 -37.66
CA TRP A 780 -3.94 -33.17 -36.61
C TRP A 780 -5.40 -32.80 -36.88
N ILE A 781 -5.70 -32.08 -37.97
CA ILE A 781 -7.07 -31.74 -38.32
C ILE A 781 -7.69 -32.92 -39.09
N PRO A 782 -8.68 -33.63 -38.54
CA PRO A 782 -9.35 -34.68 -39.28
C PRO A 782 -10.17 -34.10 -40.43
N GLN A 783 -10.20 -34.80 -41.54
CA GLN A 783 -11.07 -34.54 -42.69
C GLN A 783 -12.08 -35.69 -42.82
N THR A 784 -13.26 -35.43 -43.38
CA THR A 784 -14.33 -36.44 -43.56
C THR A 784 -13.94 -37.60 -44.48
N ASP A 785 -12.83 -37.48 -45.21
CA ASP A 785 -12.23 -38.56 -46.02
C ASP A 785 -11.29 -39.49 -45.22
N GLY A 786 -11.18 -39.29 -43.90
CA GLY A 786 -10.39 -40.12 -42.97
C GLY A 786 -8.92 -39.71 -42.86
N ARG A 787 -8.49 -38.66 -43.56
CA ARG A 787 -7.11 -38.13 -43.44
C ARG A 787 -6.99 -37.12 -42.31
N PHE A 788 -5.81 -37.04 -41.72
CA PHE A 788 -5.41 -35.93 -40.85
C PHE A 788 -4.45 -35.03 -41.61
N VAL A 789 -4.76 -33.73 -41.65
CA VAL A 789 -4.01 -32.74 -42.42
C VAL A 789 -3.53 -31.61 -41.52
N ARG A 790 -2.53 -30.85 -41.99
CA ARG A 790 -2.09 -29.64 -41.30
C ARG A 790 -3.17 -28.57 -41.43
N PRO A 791 -3.36 -27.67 -40.45
CA PRO A 791 -4.35 -26.62 -40.56
C PRO A 791 -4.31 -25.80 -41.86
N PRO A 792 -3.14 -25.41 -42.43
CA PRO A 792 -3.10 -24.72 -43.72
C PRO A 792 -3.69 -25.48 -44.91
N GLU A 793 -3.65 -26.81 -44.85
CA GLU A 793 -4.17 -27.72 -45.88
C GLU A 793 -5.63 -28.12 -45.62
N ALA A 794 -6.17 -27.78 -44.45
CA ALA A 794 -7.49 -28.21 -44.02
C ALA A 794 -8.60 -27.47 -44.81
N SER A 795 -9.56 -28.25 -45.33
CA SER A 795 -10.78 -27.67 -45.86
C SER A 795 -11.84 -27.58 -44.76
N ARG A 796 -12.44 -26.40 -44.61
CA ARG A 796 -13.61 -26.20 -43.74
C ARG A 796 -14.75 -27.16 -44.08
N GLU A 797 -14.97 -27.43 -45.36
CA GLU A 797 -16.10 -28.22 -45.86
C GLU A 797 -15.98 -29.70 -45.49
N LEU A 798 -14.77 -30.15 -45.16
CA LEU A 798 -14.45 -31.52 -44.81
C LEU A 798 -14.23 -31.70 -43.28
N LEU A 799 -14.59 -30.74 -42.44
CA LEU A 799 -14.49 -30.90 -40.98
C LEU A 799 -15.56 -31.89 -40.45
N PRO A 800 -15.20 -32.90 -39.63
CA PRO A 800 -16.15 -33.81 -38.98
C PRO A 800 -17.12 -33.13 -38.01
N ARG A 801 -18.20 -33.83 -37.65
CA ARG A 801 -19.19 -33.31 -36.68
C ARG A 801 -18.53 -33.09 -35.31
N GLY A 802 -18.75 -31.91 -34.72
CA GLY A 802 -18.30 -31.50 -33.39
C GLY A 802 -16.97 -30.73 -33.36
N PHE A 803 -16.45 -30.33 -34.53
CA PHE A 803 -15.43 -29.29 -34.68
C PHE A 803 -16.12 -27.96 -35.03
N ALA A 804 -16.46 -27.17 -34.01
CA ALA A 804 -17.15 -25.89 -34.22
C ALA A 804 -16.21 -24.89 -34.94
N PHE A 805 -16.68 -24.28 -36.03
CA PHE A 805 -15.88 -23.38 -36.86
C PHE A 805 -16.50 -21.98 -36.94
N ASP A 806 -15.70 -20.96 -36.63
CA ASP A 806 -16.02 -19.55 -36.86
C ASP A 806 -14.80 -18.86 -37.50
N LYS A 807 -15.00 -18.12 -38.61
CA LYS A 807 -13.92 -17.37 -39.29
C LYS A 807 -13.38 -16.24 -38.40
N GLY A 808 -14.12 -15.81 -37.39
CA GLY A 808 -13.74 -14.80 -36.41
C GLY A 808 -12.79 -15.31 -35.32
N TYR A 809 -12.51 -16.61 -35.21
CA TYR A 809 -11.57 -17.11 -34.21
C TYR A 809 -10.13 -16.74 -34.59
N GLU A 810 -9.49 -15.91 -33.75
CA GLU A 810 -8.11 -15.45 -33.98
C GLU A 810 -7.11 -16.61 -33.94
N TRP A 811 -7.36 -17.64 -33.13
CA TRP A 811 -6.50 -18.83 -33.08
C TRP A 811 -6.48 -19.63 -34.40
N LEU A 812 -7.59 -19.67 -35.14
CA LEU A 812 -7.64 -20.30 -36.46
C LEU A 812 -6.79 -19.55 -37.49
N LYS A 813 -6.74 -18.21 -37.38
CA LYS A 813 -5.84 -17.38 -38.20
C LYS A 813 -4.38 -17.58 -37.80
N ALA A 814 -4.09 -17.67 -36.50
CA ALA A 814 -2.74 -17.88 -36.00
C ALA A 814 -2.12 -19.21 -36.49
N ILE A 815 -2.92 -20.28 -36.54
CA ILE A 815 -2.50 -21.58 -37.11
C ILE A 815 -2.67 -21.65 -38.64
N ARG A 816 -3.06 -20.55 -39.29
CA ARG A 816 -3.20 -20.43 -40.74
C ARG A 816 -4.20 -21.41 -41.36
N PHE A 817 -5.30 -21.68 -40.68
CA PHE A 817 -6.29 -22.65 -41.14
C PHE A 817 -6.80 -22.32 -42.57
N GLY A 818 -6.67 -23.26 -43.50
CA GLY A 818 -7.18 -23.17 -44.87
C GLY A 818 -6.43 -22.23 -45.82
N GLU A 819 -5.30 -21.64 -45.40
CA GLU A 819 -4.54 -20.66 -46.19
C GLU A 819 -4.05 -21.24 -47.53
N GLU A 820 -3.55 -22.48 -47.57
CA GLU A 820 -3.06 -23.09 -48.81
C GLU A 820 -4.19 -23.43 -49.78
N VAL A 821 -5.38 -23.72 -49.26
CA VAL A 821 -6.59 -23.95 -50.06
C VAL A 821 -7.08 -22.64 -50.70
N GLU A 822 -7.01 -21.53 -49.97
CA GLU A 822 -7.38 -20.19 -50.45
C GLU A 822 -6.37 -19.68 -51.50
N ASN A 823 -5.06 -19.77 -51.23
CA ASN A 823 -3.99 -19.35 -52.15
C ASN A 823 -4.01 -20.11 -53.49
N ARG A 824 -4.29 -21.41 -53.48
CA ARG A 824 -4.45 -22.21 -54.72
C ARG A 824 -5.62 -21.73 -55.58
N SER A 825 -6.68 -21.22 -54.96
CA SER A 825 -7.84 -20.65 -55.65
C SER A 825 -7.54 -19.26 -56.24
N GLU A 826 -6.76 -18.44 -55.53
CA GLU A 826 -6.36 -17.10 -55.99
C GLU A 826 -5.33 -17.12 -57.13
N GLU A 827 -4.28 -17.95 -57.04
CA GLU A 827 -3.31 -18.10 -58.14
C GLU A 827 -3.97 -18.54 -59.45
N TYR A 828 -4.97 -19.40 -59.37
CA TYR A 828 -5.72 -19.86 -60.54
C TYR A 828 -6.50 -18.69 -61.18
N ARG A 829 -7.11 -17.82 -60.36
CA ARG A 829 -7.83 -16.62 -60.84
C ARG A 829 -6.90 -15.59 -61.48
N GLU A 830 -5.72 -15.33 -60.91
CA GLU A 830 -4.77 -14.36 -61.49
C GLU A 830 -4.19 -14.82 -62.83
N LYS A 831 -3.88 -16.11 -62.95
CA LYS A 831 -3.41 -16.72 -64.21
C LYS A 831 -4.51 -16.66 -65.28
N GLN A 832 -5.77 -16.86 -64.90
CA GLN A 832 -6.94 -16.74 -65.80
C GLN A 832 -7.11 -15.31 -66.33
N VAL A 833 -7.08 -14.30 -65.45
CA VAL A 833 -7.24 -12.88 -65.83
C VAL A 833 -6.12 -12.41 -66.77
N THR A 834 -4.88 -12.89 -66.55
CA THR A 834 -3.74 -12.53 -67.40
C THR A 834 -3.83 -13.14 -68.80
N ALA A 835 -4.32 -14.38 -68.91
CA ALA A 835 -4.53 -15.06 -70.19
C ALA A 835 -5.61 -14.36 -71.03
N GLU A 836 -6.73 -13.98 -70.41
CA GLU A 836 -7.82 -13.25 -71.09
C GLU A 836 -7.35 -11.89 -71.64
N ARG A 837 -6.54 -11.15 -70.87
CA ARG A 837 -6.00 -9.85 -71.30
C ARG A 837 -5.09 -9.95 -72.54
N LEU A 838 -4.44 -11.08 -72.75
CA LEU A 838 -3.52 -11.33 -73.86
C LEU A 838 -4.19 -12.08 -75.03
N GLY A 839 -5.51 -12.28 -74.98
CA GLY A 839 -6.30 -12.88 -76.05
C GLY A 839 -6.31 -14.41 -76.07
N PHE A 840 -5.90 -15.06 -74.98
CA PHE A 840 -6.00 -16.51 -74.81
C PHE A 840 -7.27 -16.87 -74.03
N THR A 841 -7.88 -18.02 -74.33
CA THR A 841 -9.16 -18.46 -73.75
C THR A 841 -9.07 -18.86 -72.28
N ASP A 842 -7.88 -19.27 -71.83
CA ASP A 842 -7.62 -19.77 -70.48
C ASP A 842 -6.11 -19.78 -70.21
N ALA A 843 -5.77 -19.90 -68.93
CA ALA A 843 -4.40 -19.90 -68.44
C ALA A 843 -3.52 -21.01 -69.04
N ASP A 844 -4.10 -22.16 -69.35
CA ASP A 844 -3.38 -23.33 -69.86
C ASP A 844 -2.95 -23.11 -71.32
N THR A 845 -3.84 -22.51 -72.13
CA THR A 845 -3.56 -22.13 -73.51
C THR A 845 -2.48 -21.06 -73.62
N PHE A 846 -2.49 -20.06 -72.71
CA PHE A 846 -1.45 -19.04 -72.65
C PHE A 846 -0.06 -19.66 -72.36
N GLU A 847 0.01 -20.59 -71.41
CA GLU A 847 1.29 -21.19 -71.02
C GLU A 847 1.83 -22.13 -72.10
N ARG A 848 0.95 -22.86 -72.81
CA ARG A 848 1.32 -23.62 -74.01
C ARG A 848 1.87 -22.73 -75.13
N ALA A 849 1.30 -21.55 -75.35
CA ALA A 849 1.79 -20.62 -76.37
C ALA A 849 3.19 -20.06 -76.03
N LYS A 850 3.44 -19.79 -74.74
CA LYS A 850 4.76 -19.41 -74.22
C LYS A 850 5.81 -20.49 -74.47
N GLN A 851 5.47 -21.75 -74.19
CA GLN A 851 6.34 -22.90 -74.44
C GLN A 851 6.63 -23.09 -75.93
N PHE A 852 5.64 -22.91 -76.82
CA PHE A 852 5.85 -22.98 -78.27
C PHE A 852 6.78 -21.86 -78.79
N ALA A 853 6.57 -20.62 -78.35
CA ALA A 853 7.40 -19.48 -78.74
C ALA A 853 8.87 -19.60 -78.28
N ALA A 854 9.12 -20.35 -77.20
CA ALA A 854 10.46 -20.62 -76.68
C ALA A 854 11.24 -21.68 -77.48
N LEU A 855 10.60 -22.44 -78.38
CA LEU A 855 11.29 -23.43 -79.21
C LEU A 855 12.21 -22.75 -80.26
N PRO A 856 13.30 -23.40 -80.71
CA PRO A 856 14.12 -22.88 -81.80
C PRO A 856 13.31 -22.67 -83.09
N LYS A 857 13.63 -21.62 -83.86
CA LYS A 857 12.87 -21.24 -85.06
C LYS A 857 12.70 -22.37 -86.09
N GLY A 858 13.74 -23.18 -86.29
CA GLY A 858 13.66 -24.35 -87.17
C GLY A 858 12.71 -25.45 -86.66
N GLU A 859 12.55 -25.60 -85.34
CA GLU A 859 11.63 -26.54 -84.72
C GLU A 859 10.18 -26.02 -84.83
N GLN A 860 9.97 -24.71 -84.64
CA GLN A 860 8.68 -24.06 -84.83
C GLN A 860 8.19 -24.21 -86.28
N GLU A 861 9.06 -23.96 -87.26
CA GLU A 861 8.76 -24.12 -88.69
C GLU A 861 8.49 -25.59 -89.06
N ARG A 862 9.23 -26.54 -88.48
CA ARG A 862 8.96 -27.98 -88.67
C ARG A 862 7.61 -28.39 -88.12
N ILE A 863 7.26 -27.98 -86.90
CA ILE A 863 5.97 -28.31 -86.26
C ILE A 863 4.80 -27.72 -87.06
N LEU A 864 4.94 -26.48 -87.54
CA LEU A 864 3.94 -25.84 -88.40
C LEU A 864 3.80 -26.55 -89.76
N ALA A 865 4.91 -26.96 -90.37
CA ALA A 865 4.90 -27.70 -91.64
C ALA A 865 4.28 -29.10 -91.50
N ASP A 866 4.55 -29.82 -90.41
CA ASP A 866 3.94 -31.12 -90.11
C ASP A 866 2.43 -31.00 -89.84
N ALA A 867 1.99 -29.92 -89.18
CA ALA A 867 0.57 -29.64 -89.00
C ALA A 867 -0.15 -29.37 -90.34
N GLN A 868 0.52 -28.71 -91.29
CA GLN A 868 -0.02 -28.45 -92.63
C GLN A 868 -0.10 -29.71 -93.52
N ARG A 869 0.76 -30.71 -93.31
CA ARG A 869 0.73 -32.00 -94.02
C ARG A 869 -0.36 -32.96 -93.53
N ARG A 870 -0.98 -32.68 -92.38
CA ARG A 870 -2.05 -33.50 -91.77
C ARG A 870 -3.46 -33.02 -92.15
N GLN A 871 -3.67 -32.64 -93.42
CA GLN A 871 -5.04 -32.58 -93.95
C GLN A 871 -5.52 -34.03 -94.23
N PRO A 872 -6.73 -34.41 -93.80
CA PRO A 872 -7.20 -35.78 -93.97
C PRO A 872 -7.47 -36.10 -95.44
N ALA A 873 -6.71 -37.03 -96.01
CA ALA A 873 -6.97 -37.61 -97.33
C ALA A 873 -7.98 -38.76 -97.23
N GLU A 874 -8.85 -38.90 -98.22
CA GLU A 874 -9.94 -39.89 -98.26
C GLU A 874 -9.39 -41.31 -98.54
N LEU A 875 -9.69 -42.26 -97.66
CA LEU A 875 -9.25 -43.66 -97.79
C LEU A 875 -10.07 -44.40 -98.85
N PRO A 876 -9.47 -45.32 -99.62
CA PRO A 876 -10.22 -46.13 -100.59
C PRO A 876 -11.15 -47.13 -99.86
N ASP A 877 -12.45 -47.09 -100.13
CA ASP A 877 -13.40 -48.15 -99.73
C ASP A 877 -14.03 -48.76 -100.99
N HIS A 878 -13.42 -49.83 -101.51
CA HIS A 878 -13.93 -50.52 -102.70
C HIS A 878 -15.02 -51.53 -102.32
N GLU A 879 -16.23 -51.34 -102.85
CA GLU A 879 -17.35 -52.28 -102.72
C GLU A 879 -17.58 -53.06 -104.03
N PRO A 880 -17.76 -54.39 -103.99
CA PRO A 880 -17.95 -55.17 -105.21
C PRO A 880 -19.26 -54.79 -105.92
N ARG A 881 -19.20 -54.43 -107.22
CA ARG A 881 -20.40 -54.13 -108.03
C ARG A 881 -21.38 -55.30 -108.17
N ASN A 882 -20.91 -56.54 -108.04
CA ASN A 882 -21.73 -57.75 -108.04
C ASN A 882 -21.09 -58.80 -107.11
N PRO A 883 -21.49 -58.85 -105.82
CA PRO A 883 -20.88 -59.71 -104.80
C PRO A 883 -20.94 -61.20 -105.15
N GLU A 884 -22.10 -61.73 -105.54
CA GLU A 884 -22.30 -63.16 -105.80
C GLU A 884 -21.40 -63.70 -106.93
N ARG A 885 -21.27 -62.94 -108.03
CA ARG A 885 -20.40 -63.33 -109.15
C ARG A 885 -18.92 -63.27 -108.76
N ARG A 886 -18.54 -62.31 -107.91
CA ARG A 886 -17.16 -62.18 -107.42
C ARG A 886 -16.81 -63.30 -106.45
N GLU A 887 -17.71 -63.67 -105.54
CA GLU A 887 -17.54 -64.80 -104.62
C GLU A 887 -17.38 -66.14 -105.35
N ALA A 888 -18.13 -66.38 -106.42
CA ALA A 888 -17.97 -67.57 -107.25
C ALA A 888 -16.62 -67.58 -107.98
N HIS A 889 -16.16 -66.42 -108.48
CA HIS A 889 -14.88 -66.29 -109.17
C HIS A 889 -13.67 -66.46 -108.24
N VAL A 890 -13.67 -65.75 -107.10
CA VAL A 890 -12.65 -65.88 -106.05
C VAL A 890 -12.65 -67.29 -105.50
N GLY A 891 -13.83 -67.91 -105.37
CA GLY A 891 -13.94 -69.28 -104.93
C GLY A 891 -13.31 -70.29 -105.90
N GLY A 892 -13.54 -70.14 -107.21
CA GLY A 892 -12.86 -70.96 -108.22
C GLY A 892 -11.33 -70.81 -108.19
N GLN A 893 -10.84 -69.58 -108.06
CA GLN A 893 -9.41 -69.30 -107.98
C GLN A 893 -8.76 -69.82 -106.70
N ALA A 894 -9.49 -69.80 -105.57
CA ALA A 894 -9.00 -70.34 -104.31
C ALA A 894 -8.79 -71.87 -104.36
N THR A 895 -9.67 -72.60 -105.06
CA THR A 895 -9.53 -74.06 -105.24
C THR A 895 -8.30 -74.41 -106.09
N GLU A 896 -8.00 -73.63 -107.13
CA GLU A 896 -6.85 -73.83 -108.03
C GLU A 896 -5.51 -73.31 -107.45
N ALA A 897 -5.51 -72.74 -106.24
CA ALA A 897 -4.31 -72.15 -105.64
C ALA A 897 -3.24 -73.22 -105.31
N PRO A 898 -1.94 -72.89 -105.48
CA PRO A 898 -0.86 -73.84 -105.24
C PRO A 898 -0.73 -74.25 -103.77
N GLU A 899 -0.51 -75.56 -103.54
CA GLU A 899 -0.31 -76.13 -102.20
C GLU A 899 1.03 -75.71 -101.57
N ARG A 900 1.07 -75.65 -100.24
CA ARG A 900 2.28 -75.36 -99.47
C ARG A 900 3.15 -76.61 -99.29
N LEU A 901 3.92 -76.95 -100.33
CA LEU A 901 4.98 -77.96 -100.23
C LEU A 901 6.26 -77.33 -99.64
N THR A 902 6.75 -77.90 -98.53
CA THR A 902 7.95 -77.43 -97.82
C THR A 902 9.04 -78.49 -97.90
N GLU A 903 10.02 -78.34 -98.82
CA GLU A 903 11.19 -79.22 -98.88
C GLU A 903 12.31 -78.76 -97.93
N VAL A 904 12.90 -79.69 -97.17
CA VAL A 904 14.00 -79.42 -96.24
C VAL A 904 15.34 -79.48 -96.96
N ARG A 905 15.96 -78.31 -97.21
CA ARG A 905 17.40 -78.15 -97.50
C ARG A 905 17.93 -76.87 -96.84
N THR A 906 19.25 -76.80 -96.64
CA THR A 906 20.02 -75.88 -95.78
C THR A 906 19.90 -74.36 -96.00
N ARG A 907 18.99 -73.89 -96.85
CA ARG A 907 18.44 -72.50 -96.91
C ARG A 907 17.04 -72.60 -97.52
N THR A 908 16.00 -72.19 -96.79
CA THR A 908 14.59 -72.37 -97.16
C THR A 908 14.21 -71.48 -98.34
N VAL A 909 13.88 -72.07 -99.49
CA VAL A 909 13.22 -71.36 -100.61
C VAL A 909 12.04 -72.21 -101.06
N SER A 910 10.81 -71.77 -100.77
CA SER A 910 9.59 -72.49 -101.17
C SER A 910 9.24 -72.19 -102.63
N VAL A 911 8.92 -73.23 -103.40
CA VAL A 911 8.47 -73.15 -104.80
C VAL A 911 7.11 -72.42 -104.85
N GLY A 912 6.92 -71.48 -105.79
CA GLY A 912 5.65 -70.74 -106.00
C GLY A 912 5.45 -69.42 -105.22
N VAL A 913 6.33 -69.05 -104.28
CA VAL A 913 6.19 -67.82 -103.45
C VAL A 913 6.25 -66.53 -104.28
N ALA A 914 7.13 -66.47 -105.28
CA ALA A 914 7.40 -65.26 -106.03
C ALA A 914 6.19 -64.83 -106.88
N GLU A 915 5.50 -65.80 -107.48
CA GLU A 915 4.34 -65.56 -108.33
C GLU A 915 3.12 -65.09 -107.52
N THR A 916 2.83 -65.74 -106.38
CA THR A 916 1.76 -65.29 -105.47
C THR A 916 2.03 -63.89 -104.91
N LYS A 917 3.29 -63.56 -104.56
CA LYS A 917 3.65 -62.21 -104.08
C LYS A 917 3.51 -61.15 -105.18
N GLN A 918 3.73 -61.49 -106.45
CA GLN A 918 3.53 -60.58 -107.57
C GLN A 918 2.03 -60.30 -107.81
N GLN A 919 1.19 -61.34 -107.73
CA GLN A 919 -0.27 -61.20 -107.79
C GLN A 919 -0.81 -60.39 -106.59
N ALA A 920 -0.29 -60.64 -105.40
CA ALA A 920 -0.66 -59.89 -104.19
C ALA A 920 -0.31 -58.41 -104.32
N GLU A 921 0.82 -58.08 -104.95
CA GLU A 921 1.20 -56.69 -105.19
C GLU A 921 0.18 -55.96 -106.06
N GLN A 922 -0.22 -56.55 -107.19
CA GLN A 922 -1.20 -55.94 -108.10
C GLN A 922 -2.56 -55.78 -107.42
N TYR A 923 -2.99 -56.81 -106.68
CA TYR A 923 -4.23 -56.79 -105.92
C TYR A 923 -4.24 -55.68 -104.86
N LEU A 924 -3.18 -55.57 -104.06
CA LEU A 924 -3.08 -54.58 -102.98
C LEU A 924 -2.98 -53.15 -103.52
N ARG A 925 -2.27 -52.91 -104.63
CA ARG A 925 -2.25 -51.61 -105.29
C ARG A 925 -3.65 -51.21 -105.75
N GLN A 926 -4.43 -52.14 -106.27
CA GLN A 926 -5.81 -51.88 -106.66
C GLN A 926 -6.70 -51.54 -105.45
N GLN A 927 -6.49 -52.20 -104.30
CA GLN A 927 -7.33 -52.01 -103.12
C GLN A 927 -6.98 -50.78 -102.29
N TYR A 928 -5.72 -50.37 -102.23
CA TYR A 928 -5.24 -49.38 -101.27
C TYR A 928 -4.62 -48.14 -101.90
N THR A 929 -4.88 -47.90 -103.18
CA THR A 929 -4.55 -46.64 -103.86
C THR A 929 -5.83 -45.83 -104.05
N ASN A 930 -5.84 -44.58 -103.59
CA ASN A 930 -7.00 -43.70 -103.75
C ASN A 930 -7.11 -43.15 -105.19
N PRO A 931 -8.21 -42.46 -105.55
CA PRO A 931 -8.37 -41.85 -106.87
C PRO A 931 -7.28 -40.82 -107.23
N ASN A 932 -6.57 -40.26 -106.25
CA ASN A 932 -5.46 -39.32 -106.44
C ASN A 932 -4.11 -40.03 -106.69
N GLY A 933 -4.10 -41.36 -106.76
CA GLY A 933 -2.89 -42.16 -107.00
C GLY A 933 -2.04 -42.38 -105.75
N GLU A 934 -2.51 -42.01 -104.56
CA GLU A 934 -1.77 -42.19 -103.30
C GLU A 934 -2.06 -43.58 -102.72
N MET A 935 -1.00 -44.34 -102.45
CA MET A 935 -1.13 -45.65 -101.83
C MET A 935 -1.03 -45.53 -100.31
N PHE A 936 -1.93 -46.16 -99.57
CA PHE A 936 -2.04 -46.04 -98.11
C PHE A 936 -1.58 -47.29 -97.39
N CYS A 937 -0.89 -47.09 -96.26
CA CYS A 937 -0.62 -48.16 -95.31
C CYS A 937 -1.92 -48.52 -94.57
N GLN A 938 -2.28 -49.81 -94.58
CA GLN A 938 -3.51 -50.29 -93.92
C GLN A 938 -3.53 -50.03 -92.40
N MET A 939 -2.37 -49.85 -91.77
CA MET A 939 -2.26 -49.66 -90.32
C MET A 939 -2.37 -48.19 -89.90
N CYS A 940 -1.53 -47.31 -90.44
CA CYS A 940 -1.49 -45.90 -90.03
C CYS A 940 -2.36 -44.98 -90.86
N ARG A 941 -2.94 -45.48 -91.97
CA ARG A 941 -3.85 -44.72 -92.85
C ARG A 941 -3.23 -43.45 -93.42
N THR A 942 -1.90 -43.41 -93.48
CA THR A 942 -1.15 -42.36 -94.16
C THR A 942 -0.68 -42.87 -95.52
N PRO A 943 -0.46 -41.98 -96.50
CA PRO A 943 0.25 -42.32 -97.73
C PRO A 943 1.58 -43.01 -97.41
N MET A 944 1.99 -43.94 -98.26
CA MET A 944 3.26 -44.65 -98.13
C MET A 944 4.42 -43.64 -98.10
N PRO A 945 5.46 -43.88 -97.28
CA PRO A 945 6.42 -42.84 -96.90
C PRO A 945 7.33 -42.37 -98.05
N PHE A 946 7.46 -43.16 -99.12
CA PHE A 946 8.26 -42.83 -100.29
C PHE A 946 7.83 -43.64 -101.53
N THR A 947 8.22 -43.15 -102.70
CA THR A 947 8.10 -43.83 -104.00
C THR A 947 9.45 -44.39 -104.43
N LEU A 948 9.43 -45.45 -105.24
CA LEU A 948 10.59 -45.98 -105.95
C LEU A 948 10.91 -45.09 -107.17
N ASP A 949 12.08 -45.32 -107.79
CA ASP A 949 12.55 -44.57 -108.96
C ASP A 949 11.59 -44.66 -110.17
N ASP A 950 10.72 -45.67 -110.20
CA ASP A 950 9.68 -45.87 -111.23
C ASP A 950 8.39 -45.07 -110.94
N GLY A 951 8.35 -44.30 -109.85
CA GLY A 951 7.21 -43.50 -109.42
C GLY A 951 6.16 -44.27 -108.61
N ASN A 952 6.28 -45.59 -108.46
CA ASN A 952 5.35 -46.38 -107.67
C ASN A 952 5.66 -46.28 -106.18
N TYR A 953 4.63 -46.24 -105.34
CA TYR A 953 4.82 -46.30 -103.88
C TYR A 953 5.46 -47.62 -103.45
N TYR A 954 6.45 -47.52 -102.56
CA TYR A 954 7.04 -48.67 -101.88
C TYR A 954 6.15 -49.12 -100.73
N PHE A 955 5.92 -50.43 -100.63
CA PHE A 955 5.26 -51.03 -99.50
C PHE A 955 5.69 -52.47 -99.28
N GLU A 956 5.58 -52.93 -98.04
CA GLU A 956 5.86 -54.30 -97.64
C GLU A 956 4.60 -55.15 -97.81
N LYS A 957 4.76 -56.28 -98.52
CA LYS A 957 3.71 -57.29 -98.77
C LYS A 957 3.80 -58.33 -97.67
N VAL A 958 3.01 -58.14 -96.62
CA VAL A 958 3.09 -58.95 -95.40
C VAL A 958 1.98 -59.99 -95.42
N GLU A 959 2.32 -61.27 -95.32
CA GLU A 959 1.32 -62.35 -95.27
C GLU A 959 0.51 -62.25 -93.97
N PHE A 960 -0.83 -62.31 -94.08
CA PHE A 960 -1.74 -62.04 -92.98
C PHE A 960 -2.00 -63.30 -92.14
N LEU A 961 -2.50 -64.38 -92.75
CA LEU A 961 -2.79 -65.67 -92.08
C LEU A 961 -1.81 -66.76 -92.55
N PRO A 962 -0.65 -66.93 -91.90
CA PRO A 962 0.31 -67.97 -92.25
C PRO A 962 -0.19 -69.40 -91.95
N GLU A 963 -1.39 -69.61 -91.45
CA GLU A 963 -1.98 -70.92 -91.13
C GLU A 963 -2.81 -71.55 -92.27
N LEU A 964 -3.12 -70.82 -93.35
CA LEU A 964 -3.86 -71.37 -94.50
C LEU A 964 -3.05 -72.46 -95.23
N LYS A 965 -3.68 -73.50 -95.77
CA LYS A 965 -2.97 -74.62 -96.44
C LYS A 965 -2.45 -74.25 -97.83
N LYS A 966 -3.18 -73.42 -98.58
CA LYS A 966 -2.79 -72.94 -99.91
C LYS A 966 -2.27 -71.51 -99.87
N ARG A 967 -1.50 -71.10 -100.88
CA ARG A 967 -0.99 -69.73 -101.01
C ARG A 967 -1.98 -68.86 -101.78
N HIS A 968 -2.69 -67.98 -101.06
CA HIS A 968 -3.66 -67.06 -101.64
C HIS A 968 -3.09 -65.64 -101.71
N TYR A 969 -3.19 -64.99 -102.87
CA TYR A 969 -2.69 -63.62 -103.03
C TYR A 969 -3.54 -62.58 -102.28
N GLN A 970 -4.79 -62.92 -101.95
CA GLN A 970 -5.69 -62.14 -101.10
C GLN A 970 -5.31 -62.19 -99.61
N ASN A 971 -4.36 -63.04 -99.21
CA ASN A 971 -3.94 -63.19 -97.81
C ASN A 971 -2.71 -62.32 -97.47
N TYR A 972 -2.59 -61.14 -98.08
CA TYR A 972 -1.46 -60.23 -97.87
C TYR A 972 -1.95 -58.83 -97.49
N LEU A 973 -1.11 -58.09 -96.77
CA LEU A 973 -1.33 -56.71 -96.36
C LEU A 973 -0.33 -55.77 -97.04
N ALA A 974 -0.77 -54.54 -97.31
CA ALA A 974 0.04 -53.41 -97.73
C ALA A 974 0.42 -52.54 -96.51
N LEU A 975 1.64 -52.70 -96.02
CA LEU A 975 2.15 -51.99 -94.86
C LEU A 975 3.38 -51.14 -95.19
N CYS A 976 3.54 -50.00 -94.51
CA CYS A 976 4.80 -49.27 -94.57
C CYS A 976 5.92 -50.03 -93.82
N PRO A 977 7.22 -49.74 -94.06
CA PRO A 977 8.33 -50.51 -93.49
C PRO A 977 8.26 -50.70 -91.97
N ASN A 978 7.87 -49.66 -91.23
CA ASN A 978 7.76 -49.71 -89.77
C ASN A 978 6.63 -50.64 -89.31
N HIS A 979 5.42 -50.51 -89.87
CA HIS A 979 4.29 -51.35 -89.47
C HIS A 979 4.46 -52.79 -89.94
N ALA A 980 5.13 -53.01 -91.06
CA ALA A 980 5.51 -54.34 -91.52
C ALA A 980 6.47 -55.01 -90.54
N ALA A 981 7.52 -54.30 -90.09
CA ALA A 981 8.43 -54.82 -89.07
C ALA A 981 7.70 -55.12 -87.76
N MET A 982 6.82 -54.23 -87.30
CA MET A 982 6.01 -54.47 -86.10
C MET A 982 5.09 -55.68 -86.26
N PHE A 983 4.46 -55.86 -87.42
CA PHE A 983 3.58 -56.99 -87.69
C PHE A 983 4.33 -58.32 -87.77
N LEU A 984 5.51 -58.35 -88.38
CA LEU A 984 6.30 -59.56 -88.54
C LEU A 984 6.97 -60.02 -87.24
N TYR A 985 7.47 -59.07 -86.44
CA TYR A 985 8.36 -59.38 -85.31
C TYR A 985 7.75 -59.11 -83.93
N ALA A 986 6.62 -58.39 -83.84
CA ALA A 986 6.05 -57.95 -82.57
C ALA A 986 4.51 -58.02 -82.54
N ASN A 987 3.90 -59.01 -83.20
CA ASN A 987 2.45 -59.18 -83.24
C ASN A 987 1.93 -60.11 -82.13
N GLY A 988 1.35 -59.50 -81.09
CA GLY A 988 0.74 -60.20 -79.96
C GLY A 988 -0.66 -60.74 -80.23
N SER A 989 -1.26 -60.44 -81.37
CA SER A 989 -2.57 -60.96 -81.78
C SER A 989 -2.50 -62.17 -82.71
N ARG A 990 -1.29 -62.65 -83.02
CA ARG A 990 -1.03 -63.64 -84.09
C ARG A 990 -1.92 -64.87 -84.03
N ASP A 991 -2.07 -65.47 -82.85
CA ASP A 991 -2.79 -66.74 -82.67
C ASP A 991 -4.32 -66.61 -82.75
N ARG A 992 -4.85 -65.38 -82.78
CA ARG A 992 -6.29 -65.11 -82.83
C ARG A 992 -6.72 -64.34 -84.07
N MET A 993 -5.79 -64.03 -85.00
CA MET A 993 -6.10 -63.16 -86.13
C MET A 993 -7.18 -63.74 -87.05
N LYS A 994 -7.15 -65.05 -87.30
CA LYS A 994 -8.18 -65.72 -88.09
C LYS A 994 -9.56 -65.59 -87.46
N ASP A 995 -9.67 -65.89 -86.17
CA ASP A 995 -10.96 -65.86 -85.45
C ASP A 995 -11.53 -64.44 -85.42
N ILE A 996 -10.71 -63.45 -85.07
CA ILE A 996 -11.13 -62.05 -84.99
C ILE A 996 -11.49 -61.52 -86.39
N PHE A 997 -10.82 -61.98 -87.46
CA PHE A 997 -11.13 -61.57 -88.83
C PHE A 997 -12.42 -62.18 -89.38
N VAL A 998 -12.72 -63.44 -89.06
CA VAL A 998 -13.98 -64.08 -89.47
C VAL A 998 -15.18 -63.35 -88.84
N GLU A 999 -15.05 -62.96 -87.57
CA GLU A 999 -16.07 -62.22 -86.81
C GLU A 999 -16.15 -60.74 -87.17
N LEU A 1000 -15.24 -60.22 -88.00
CA LEU A 1000 -15.15 -58.80 -88.31
C LEU A 1000 -16.46 -58.27 -88.94
N THR A 1001 -17.10 -57.32 -88.26
CA THR A 1001 -18.29 -56.56 -88.67
C THR A 1001 -17.92 -55.09 -88.94
N GLY A 1002 -17.16 -54.85 -90.01
CA GLY A 1002 -16.71 -53.51 -90.40
C GLY A 1002 -15.40 -53.57 -91.18
N ASN A 1003 -14.80 -52.42 -91.45
CA ASN A 1003 -13.57 -52.31 -92.23
C ASN A 1003 -12.29 -52.32 -91.39
N GLU A 1004 -12.38 -52.55 -90.07
CA GLU A 1004 -11.25 -52.34 -89.16
C GLU A 1004 -11.04 -53.49 -88.19
N LEU A 1005 -9.87 -54.13 -88.28
CA LEU A 1005 -9.47 -55.21 -87.40
C LEU A 1005 -8.53 -54.69 -86.31
N GLN A 1006 -8.93 -54.78 -85.05
CA GLN A 1006 -8.06 -54.43 -83.92
C GLN A 1006 -7.03 -55.54 -83.66
N ILE A 1007 -5.76 -55.16 -83.61
CA ILE A 1007 -4.65 -56.04 -83.26
C ILE A 1007 -3.71 -55.37 -82.26
N VAL A 1008 -2.84 -56.16 -81.63
CA VAL A 1008 -1.81 -55.68 -80.72
C VAL A 1008 -0.44 -55.87 -81.35
N LEU A 1009 0.25 -54.78 -81.64
CA LEU A 1009 1.63 -54.77 -82.11
C LEU A 1009 2.53 -54.04 -81.11
N ALA A 1010 3.66 -54.63 -80.74
CA ALA A 1010 4.62 -54.09 -79.76
C ALA A 1010 3.93 -53.55 -78.49
N GLN A 1011 3.01 -54.34 -77.92
CA GLN A 1011 2.23 -54.01 -76.71
C GLN A 1011 1.29 -52.79 -76.85
N LYS A 1012 0.99 -52.34 -78.08
CA LYS A 1012 0.04 -51.25 -78.35
C LYS A 1012 -1.07 -51.73 -79.27
N HIS A 1013 -2.27 -51.18 -79.08
CA HIS A 1013 -3.40 -51.45 -79.96
C HIS A 1013 -3.27 -50.68 -81.28
N PHE A 1014 -3.43 -51.38 -82.39
CA PHE A 1014 -3.49 -50.85 -83.75
C PHE A 1014 -4.75 -51.35 -84.45
N MET A 1015 -5.19 -50.63 -85.48
CA MET A 1015 -6.34 -51.00 -86.31
C MET A 1015 -5.84 -51.24 -87.74
N ILE A 1016 -6.02 -52.43 -88.28
CA ILE A 1016 -5.80 -52.71 -89.71
C ILE A 1016 -7.08 -52.39 -90.47
N TYR A 1017 -6.98 -51.46 -91.41
CA TYR A 1017 -8.07 -51.13 -92.33
C TYR A 1017 -8.11 -52.11 -93.52
N PHE A 1018 -9.30 -52.62 -93.81
CA PHE A 1018 -9.59 -53.45 -94.97
C PHE A 1018 -10.70 -52.82 -95.82
N THR A 1019 -10.57 -52.88 -97.14
CA THR A 1019 -11.70 -52.54 -98.01
C THR A 1019 -12.76 -53.64 -97.92
N LYS A 1020 -14.03 -53.30 -98.14
CA LYS A 1020 -15.11 -54.30 -98.17
C LYS A 1020 -14.83 -55.44 -99.14
N THR A 1021 -14.24 -55.12 -100.29
CA THR A 1021 -13.83 -56.12 -101.30
C THR A 1021 -12.75 -57.06 -100.76
N HIS A 1022 -11.73 -56.53 -100.09
CA HIS A 1022 -10.67 -57.37 -99.52
C HIS A 1022 -11.19 -58.27 -98.39
N ILE A 1023 -12.14 -57.78 -97.57
CA ILE A 1023 -12.81 -58.60 -96.56
C ILE A 1023 -13.56 -59.76 -97.19
N ALA A 1024 -14.40 -59.48 -98.19
CA ALA A 1024 -15.22 -60.50 -98.85
C ALA A 1024 -14.34 -61.57 -99.51
N ASP A 1025 -13.31 -61.13 -100.26
CA ASP A 1025 -12.41 -62.05 -100.96
C ASP A 1025 -11.63 -62.94 -99.96
N LEU A 1026 -11.11 -62.38 -98.87
CA LEU A 1026 -10.33 -63.13 -97.88
C LEU A 1026 -11.20 -64.04 -97.01
N LYS A 1027 -12.41 -63.63 -96.62
CA LYS A 1027 -13.37 -64.52 -95.93
C LYS A 1027 -13.71 -65.74 -96.80
N ARG A 1028 -13.91 -65.52 -98.11
CA ARG A 1028 -14.17 -66.62 -99.05
C ARG A 1028 -13.00 -67.58 -99.18
N VAL A 1029 -11.77 -67.05 -99.19
CA VAL A 1029 -10.54 -67.86 -99.18
C VAL A 1029 -10.47 -68.71 -97.90
N ILE A 1030 -10.74 -68.12 -96.73
CA ILE A 1030 -10.72 -68.84 -95.44
C ILE A 1030 -11.76 -69.98 -95.41
N GLU A 1031 -12.97 -69.74 -95.92
CA GLU A 1031 -14.03 -70.76 -96.02
C GLU A 1031 -13.63 -71.96 -96.88
N ILE A 1032 -12.97 -71.72 -98.02
CA ILE A 1032 -12.56 -72.78 -98.94
C ILE A 1032 -11.40 -73.59 -98.36
N ASP A 1033 -10.41 -72.93 -97.77
CA ASP A 1033 -9.28 -73.58 -97.10
C ASP A 1033 -9.75 -74.43 -95.90
N GLN A 1034 -10.80 -74.00 -95.19
CA GLN A 1034 -11.47 -74.79 -94.14
C GLN A 1034 -12.23 -76.00 -94.70
N ARG A 1035 -13.03 -75.83 -95.75
CA ARG A 1035 -13.79 -76.95 -96.37
C ARG A 1035 -12.87 -78.02 -96.94
N GLU A 1036 -11.74 -77.65 -97.56
CA GLU A 1036 -10.75 -78.61 -98.02
C GLU A 1036 -10.01 -79.29 -96.85
N ALA A 1037 -9.87 -78.63 -95.69
CA ALA A 1037 -9.32 -79.24 -94.49
C ALA A 1037 -10.22 -80.31 -93.87
N GLU A 1038 -11.56 -80.20 -94.02
CA GLU A 1038 -12.54 -81.19 -93.56
C GLU A 1038 -12.70 -82.39 -94.52
N LEU A 1039 -12.23 -82.30 -95.77
CA LEU A 1039 -12.36 -83.32 -96.82
C LEU A 1039 -11.09 -84.19 -97.05
N ALA A 1040 -10.00 -83.94 -96.29
CA ALA A 1040 -8.76 -84.72 -96.39
C ALA A 1040 -8.82 -86.01 -95.54
N PRO A 1041 -8.47 -87.21 -96.07
CA PRO A 1041 -8.54 -88.46 -95.30
C PRO A 1041 -7.57 -88.44 -94.10
N SER A 1042 -8.08 -88.89 -92.95
CA SER A 1042 -7.29 -89.15 -91.75
C SER A 1042 -6.42 -90.39 -91.97
N ASP A 1043 -5.18 -90.21 -92.41
CA ASP A 1043 -4.22 -91.32 -92.40
C ASP A 1043 -3.78 -91.61 -90.96
N THR A 1044 -4.48 -92.57 -90.37
CA THR A 1044 -3.98 -93.46 -89.34
C THR A 1044 -2.72 -94.14 -89.84
N ILE A 1045 -1.59 -93.83 -89.21
CA ILE A 1045 -0.53 -94.81 -89.01
C ILE A 1045 -0.33 -94.87 -87.49
N ASP A 1046 -1.07 -95.82 -86.90
CA ASP A 1046 -0.53 -96.64 -85.82
C ASP A 1046 0.85 -97.09 -86.29
N GLY A 1047 1.89 -96.61 -85.62
CA GLY A 1047 3.09 -97.41 -85.56
C GLY A 1047 2.71 -98.71 -84.87
N ASP A 1048 3.11 -99.81 -85.48
CA ASP A 1048 4.07 -100.61 -84.74
C ASP A 1048 5.14 -100.98 -85.75
N ALA A 1049 5.94 -99.96 -86.10
CA ALA A 1049 6.50 -99.76 -87.44
C ALA A 1049 5.51 -99.12 -88.43
#